data_AF-A6DKE7-F1
#
_entry.id   AF-A6DKE7-F1
#
_cell.length_a   1.000
_cell.length_b   1.000
_cell.length_c   1.000
_cell.angle_alpha   90.00
_cell.angle_beta   90.00
_cell.angle_gamma   90.00
#
_symmetry.space_group_name_H-M   'P 1'
#
loop_
_entity.id
_entity.type
_entity.pdbx_description
1 polymer ?
#
loop_
_entity_poly.entity_id
_entity_poly.type
_entity_poly.pdbx_seq_one_letter_code
_entity_poly.pdbx_strand_id
1 'polypeptide(L)'
;MSEQENLPAMTAEQKEKLRLKIAELESLEQEIAEGKIQGDEAEKLLDQSMLEIEAVLAEAKELEAQLPSSVDSNTETSVASEESINPAGSAKETPLAESAKEQALEDLPVLKASGGSLAKQVFDEKQAEQKKAPNQLDQSLDKFDESLKSEVKQPNFEDKPKPLQTKSGKRKKGTTKKKLKAPSKPVIREKKKAFPWGKVVALLVIAGIALSYKDIMAFVKQQQAELAEKNKPKAVKKKEEVTPKPKPKPVVVEKPVETEPEEEPQNFFQPQESDVFTGELVHYSFNQVLKDKCVTCHGAEGKEVEGDFNIALLIKSRASNSKAWAKVYRSIDKGEMPPPKEDYEDSVELKGEEKELLLASIKDMFEELKEGVATRVLTPYELENTMNDLFDIDVSMYNPFKSMHQTYSKESYYTHQRKVLSPYYISQYYNILYDVLQSFIGLRPQVDKMDVKTTLPGSVYAAKAFKNETHIRWPQSKPKLHTGFNFEDKTERKATKQDRYLDGNENELVNSVLAKRTLPPGTYKLTFKASTENMSMSKITEKKYGEEVVRIFDEYFDQNPNLAMPLHFHLEPPDFADPFARGKFLETIEVSSEGEYGIEFTLRRRSALACNTTAKLPAQRQLANLISYHKHGDKHENKTMQIEMKNLSQKRYDFPMIKISNLKIEGPYNVQLNPLSFKEEQRLNSDTEIREKFRYLHAFNGMKFNVIYTYLFRDFQKDKMKYEDAYRNAMIMFFMSPKFLILNSEPKTIEQKVRYLSYAAHKSAPSHEFHKSYSDLKKRKDALGLGKWLIDHDRFPRFVQAFTYQWLKLGIIEQNQPDTGKYRNYYKDNLADAQRLEAEFYLMNMFRENRPVRELVDSDYSFWNQALENFYTGSYQGQESDDLENFVKRSSKNQQRGGILTMGSFLTATGNGVDPLPLRRAAWISDNLLDSPLPSPPDVDVVDFENERSGKTLRERLAVHAENPACHSCHKRLDSLAILMDKFDSIGGYNNHYNPEVVKVNGENINDIEGLKKYLGEYDQPMARAFTRKLISFMMGREVGVKDEAVLDAILKATEADGYRVGDLYSQIVKYYLF
;
A
#
# COMPACT_ATOMS: atom_id res chain seq x y z
N MET A 1 -17.37 -38.77 -5.11
CA MET A 1 -17.43 -38.45 -6.57
C MET A 1 -16.69 -37.13 -6.95
N SER A 2 -15.45 -36.91 -6.52
CA SER A 2 -14.73 -35.63 -6.77
C SER A 2 -13.72 -35.67 -7.93
N GLU A 3 -13.46 -36.84 -8.50
CA GLU A 3 -12.42 -37.04 -9.52
C GLU A 3 -13.04 -37.56 -10.82
N GLN A 4 -13.37 -36.62 -11.70
CA GLN A 4 -13.44 -36.90 -13.14
C GLN A 4 -12.06 -36.64 -13.76
N GLU A 5 -11.09 -37.47 -13.39
CA GLU A 5 -10.10 -37.90 -14.38
C GLU A 5 -10.82 -38.79 -15.42
N ASN A 6 -10.19 -39.05 -16.57
CA ASN A 6 -10.83 -39.85 -17.61
C ASN A 6 -11.18 -41.25 -17.07
N LEU A 7 -12.48 -41.55 -16.99
CA LEU A 7 -12.95 -42.91 -16.75
C LEU A 7 -12.45 -43.81 -17.89
N PRO A 8 -11.91 -45.00 -17.58
CA PRO A 8 -11.37 -45.90 -18.58
C PRO A 8 -12.44 -46.40 -19.56
N ALA A 9 -12.01 -47.02 -20.65
CA ALA A 9 -12.87 -47.58 -21.70
C ALA A 9 -13.67 -48.84 -21.26
N MET A 10 -14.58 -48.68 -20.29
CA MET A 10 -15.33 -49.77 -19.67
C MET A 10 -16.34 -50.46 -20.61
N THR A 11 -16.45 -51.79 -20.51
CA THR A 11 -17.52 -52.57 -21.17
C THR A 11 -18.90 -52.27 -20.57
N ALA A 12 -19.98 -52.71 -21.23
CA ALA A 12 -21.34 -52.57 -20.70
C ALA A 12 -21.53 -53.32 -19.36
N GLU A 13 -20.92 -54.49 -19.23
CA GLU A 13 -20.95 -55.31 -18.02
C GLU A 13 -20.16 -54.66 -16.87
N GLN A 14 -18.96 -54.14 -17.13
CA GLN A 14 -18.19 -53.37 -16.16
C GLN A 14 -18.92 -52.09 -15.70
N LYS A 15 -19.65 -51.42 -16.61
CA LYS A 15 -20.47 -50.24 -16.27
C LYS A 15 -21.62 -50.58 -15.33
N GLU A 16 -22.32 -51.70 -15.55
CA GLU A 16 -23.40 -52.12 -14.65
C GLU A 16 -22.85 -52.67 -13.31
N LYS A 17 -21.71 -53.39 -13.34
CA LYS A 17 -20.95 -53.82 -12.14
C LYS A 17 -20.56 -52.63 -11.26
N LEU A 18 -20.00 -51.57 -11.85
CA LEU A 18 -19.67 -50.31 -11.17
C LEU A 18 -20.93 -49.61 -10.64
N ARG A 19 -22.01 -49.56 -11.43
CA ARG A 19 -23.28 -48.95 -11.03
C ARG A 19 -23.90 -49.64 -9.81
N LEU A 20 -23.89 -50.97 -9.78
CA LEU A 20 -24.37 -51.75 -8.63
C LEU A 20 -23.53 -51.45 -7.38
N LYS A 21 -22.19 -51.42 -7.51
CA LYS A 21 -21.30 -51.09 -6.38
C LYS A 21 -21.47 -49.66 -5.86
N ILE A 22 -21.74 -48.70 -6.75
CA ILE A 22 -22.09 -47.33 -6.33
C ILE A 22 -23.45 -47.30 -5.60
N ALA A 23 -24.46 -48.04 -6.07
CA ALA A 23 -25.76 -48.10 -5.40
C ALA A 23 -25.69 -48.80 -4.02
N GLU A 24 -24.81 -49.81 -3.87
CA GLU A 24 -24.51 -50.43 -2.58
C GLU A 24 -23.82 -49.43 -1.62
N LEU A 25 -22.87 -48.63 -2.11
CA LEU A 25 -22.23 -47.56 -1.32
C LEU A 25 -23.24 -46.46 -0.93
N GLU A 26 -24.10 -46.00 -1.85
CA GLU A 26 -25.16 -45.02 -1.56
C GLU A 26 -26.14 -45.54 -0.48
N SER A 27 -26.48 -46.83 -0.50
CA SER A 27 -27.29 -47.46 0.54
C SER A 27 -26.56 -47.53 1.88
N LEU A 28 -25.26 -47.84 1.88
CA LEU A 28 -24.43 -47.88 3.09
C LEU A 28 -24.26 -46.50 3.72
N GLU A 29 -23.98 -45.47 2.92
CA GLU A 29 -23.94 -44.06 3.37
C GLU A 29 -25.28 -43.65 3.99
N GLN A 30 -26.41 -44.08 3.42
CA GLN A 30 -27.73 -43.83 4.00
C GLN A 30 -27.94 -44.56 5.34
N GLU A 31 -27.52 -45.82 5.48
CA GLU A 31 -27.68 -46.54 6.76
C GLU A 31 -26.81 -45.97 7.88
N ILE A 32 -25.63 -45.45 7.54
CA ILE A 32 -24.75 -44.71 8.45
C ILE A 32 -25.38 -43.35 8.83
N ALA A 33 -25.95 -42.63 7.86
CA ALA A 33 -26.64 -41.34 8.09
C ALA A 33 -27.94 -41.50 8.92
N GLU A 34 -28.64 -42.63 8.78
CA GLU A 34 -29.78 -43.03 9.63
C GLU A 34 -29.33 -43.56 11.01
N GLY A 35 -28.02 -43.69 11.25
CA GLY A 35 -27.43 -44.12 12.52
C GLY A 35 -27.59 -45.61 12.83
N LYS A 36 -27.90 -46.45 11.83
CA LYS A 36 -28.01 -47.91 11.99
C LYS A 36 -26.65 -48.59 12.17
N ILE A 37 -25.61 -48.03 11.56
CA ILE A 37 -24.22 -48.48 11.61
C ILE A 37 -23.37 -47.29 12.09
N GLN A 38 -22.50 -47.48 13.09
CA GLN A 38 -21.76 -46.39 13.74
C GLN A 38 -20.35 -46.84 14.18
N GLY A 39 -19.43 -45.87 14.30
CA GLY A 39 -18.06 -46.11 14.76
C GLY A 39 -17.22 -46.90 13.76
N ASP A 40 -16.22 -47.61 14.28
CA ASP A 40 -15.20 -48.36 13.53
C ASP A 40 -15.79 -49.36 12.50
N GLU A 41 -17.00 -49.85 12.72
CA GLU A 41 -17.72 -50.73 11.80
C GLU A 41 -18.22 -49.99 10.54
N ALA A 42 -18.67 -48.74 10.68
CA ALA A 42 -19.07 -47.89 9.56
C ALA A 42 -17.88 -47.53 8.66
N GLU A 43 -16.75 -47.13 9.28
CA GLU A 43 -15.51 -46.77 8.58
C GLU A 43 -14.96 -47.99 7.80
N LYS A 44 -14.90 -49.16 8.44
CA LYS A 44 -14.46 -50.41 7.81
C LYS A 44 -15.34 -50.84 6.63
N LEU A 45 -16.66 -50.67 6.71
CA LEU A 45 -17.57 -51.03 5.62
C LEU A 45 -17.45 -50.04 4.44
N LEU A 46 -17.28 -48.75 4.71
CA LEU A 46 -17.01 -47.74 3.67
C LEU A 46 -15.68 -48.03 2.94
N ASP A 47 -14.60 -48.32 3.68
CA ASP A 47 -13.31 -48.71 3.11
C ASP A 47 -13.44 -49.95 2.21
N GLN A 48 -14.18 -50.97 2.65
CA GLN A 48 -14.41 -52.17 1.83
C GLN A 48 -15.19 -51.85 0.54
N SER A 49 -16.29 -51.10 0.64
CA SER A 49 -17.08 -50.70 -0.54
C SER A 49 -16.25 -49.85 -1.53
N MET A 50 -15.38 -48.98 -1.04
CA MET A 50 -14.46 -48.20 -1.86
C MET A 50 -13.41 -49.09 -2.57
N LEU A 51 -12.80 -50.04 -1.86
CA LEU A 51 -11.84 -51.00 -2.45
C LEU A 51 -12.49 -51.86 -3.55
N GLU A 52 -13.76 -52.26 -3.37
CA GLU A 52 -14.49 -53.02 -4.40
C GLU A 52 -14.84 -52.16 -5.63
N ILE A 53 -15.08 -50.86 -5.47
CA ILE A 53 -15.23 -49.90 -6.58
C ILE A 53 -13.89 -49.68 -7.31
N GLU A 54 -12.79 -49.50 -6.57
CA GLU A 54 -11.45 -49.33 -7.14
C GLU A 54 -11.01 -50.57 -7.94
N ALA A 55 -11.33 -51.78 -7.47
CA ALA A 55 -11.06 -53.02 -8.21
C ALA A 55 -11.74 -53.05 -9.59
N VAL A 56 -13.00 -52.60 -9.70
CA VAL A 56 -13.72 -52.54 -10.99
C VAL A 56 -13.12 -51.47 -11.92
N LEU A 57 -12.59 -50.38 -11.37
CA LEU A 57 -11.91 -49.34 -12.15
C LEU A 57 -10.49 -49.77 -12.59
N ALA A 58 -9.81 -50.61 -11.80
CA ALA A 58 -8.52 -51.21 -12.17
C ALA A 58 -8.68 -52.27 -13.28
N GLU A 59 -9.66 -53.17 -13.14
CA GLU A 59 -10.05 -54.18 -14.15
C GLU A 59 -10.37 -53.53 -15.51
N ALA A 60 -10.97 -52.35 -15.51
CA ALA A 60 -11.22 -51.58 -16.72
C ALA A 60 -9.94 -50.96 -17.34
N LYS A 61 -9.01 -50.47 -16.51
CA LYS A 61 -7.72 -49.90 -16.98
C LYS A 61 -6.80 -50.98 -17.57
N GLU A 62 -6.75 -52.18 -17.01
CA GLU A 62 -6.00 -53.29 -17.60
C GLU A 62 -6.55 -53.71 -18.97
N LEU A 63 -7.86 -53.66 -19.16
CA LEU A 63 -8.51 -54.04 -20.41
C LEU A 63 -8.33 -52.97 -21.51
N GLU A 64 -8.34 -51.68 -21.14
CA GLU A 64 -7.98 -50.57 -22.03
C GLU A 64 -6.50 -50.64 -22.48
N ALA A 65 -5.59 -51.05 -21.59
CA ALA A 65 -4.17 -51.23 -21.90
C ALA A 65 -3.87 -52.42 -22.84
N GLN A 66 -4.84 -53.31 -23.08
CA GLN A 66 -4.71 -54.48 -23.96
C GLN A 66 -5.23 -54.25 -25.38
N LEU A 67 -5.84 -53.08 -25.66
CA LEU A 67 -6.33 -52.74 -27.00
C LEU A 67 -5.20 -52.14 -27.86
N PRO A 68 -4.93 -52.66 -29.08
CA PRO A 68 -3.89 -52.13 -29.95
C PRO A 68 -4.28 -50.74 -30.49
N SER A 69 -3.46 -49.74 -30.20
CA SER A 69 -3.65 -48.38 -30.71
C SER A 69 -3.59 -48.35 -32.24
N SER A 70 -4.61 -47.74 -32.86
CA SER A 70 -4.76 -47.74 -34.32
C SER A 70 -5.27 -46.41 -34.87
N VAL A 71 -4.51 -45.91 -35.85
CA VAL A 71 -4.83 -44.86 -36.84
C VAL A 71 -4.91 -43.40 -36.34
N ASP A 72 -3.88 -42.62 -36.70
CA ASP A 72 -3.98 -41.17 -36.91
C ASP A 72 -4.96 -40.84 -38.05
N SER A 73 -5.79 -39.80 -37.90
CA SER A 73 -6.54 -39.22 -39.02
C SER A 73 -6.80 -37.72 -38.87
N ASN A 74 -5.78 -36.91 -39.18
CA ASN A 74 -5.99 -35.52 -39.59
C ASN A 74 -6.42 -35.50 -41.07
N THR A 75 -7.66 -35.11 -41.36
CA THR A 75 -8.08 -34.67 -42.70
C THR A 75 -9.12 -33.57 -42.61
N GLU A 76 -8.78 -32.38 -43.11
CA GLU A 76 -9.75 -31.34 -43.42
C GLU A 76 -10.57 -31.74 -44.66
N THR A 77 -11.82 -31.28 -44.76
CA THR A 77 -12.65 -31.44 -45.96
C THR A 77 -12.72 -30.15 -46.76
N SER A 78 -11.92 -30.07 -47.83
CA SER A 78 -12.23 -29.25 -49.01
C SER A 78 -12.01 -30.08 -50.27
N VAL A 79 -12.84 -29.89 -51.30
CA VAL A 79 -12.86 -30.75 -52.50
C VAL A 79 -13.05 -29.90 -53.76
N ALA A 80 -12.04 -29.90 -54.64
CA ALA A 80 -12.19 -29.81 -56.10
C ALA A 80 -10.87 -30.14 -56.84
N SER A 81 -10.97 -30.99 -57.87
CA SER A 81 -10.08 -31.09 -59.07
C SER A 81 -8.55 -31.09 -58.90
N GLU A 82 -8.00 -32.30 -58.75
CA GLU A 82 -7.16 -33.03 -59.76
C GLU A 82 -5.89 -32.41 -60.42
N GLU A 83 -4.85 -33.26 -60.46
CA GLU A 83 -3.78 -33.41 -61.50
C GLU A 83 -2.93 -32.18 -61.93
N SER A 84 -1.59 -32.13 -61.79
CA SER A 84 -0.57 -33.19 -61.79
C SER A 84 0.87 -32.59 -61.80
N ILE A 85 1.88 -33.45 -61.59
CA ILE A 85 3.30 -33.32 -62.02
C ILE A 85 4.22 -32.25 -61.33
N ASN A 86 5.28 -32.80 -60.73
CA ASN A 86 6.51 -32.20 -60.15
C ASN A 86 7.49 -31.62 -61.21
N PRO A 87 8.63 -30.94 -60.87
CA PRO A 87 9.09 -30.37 -59.58
C PRO A 87 9.88 -29.01 -59.67
N ALA A 88 10.44 -28.58 -58.51
CA ALA A 88 11.74 -27.89 -58.33
C ALA A 88 11.90 -26.34 -58.49
N GLY A 89 12.97 -25.82 -57.87
CA GLY A 89 13.41 -24.40 -57.85
C GLY A 89 12.92 -23.62 -56.61
N SER A 90 13.66 -23.22 -55.56
CA SER A 90 15.08 -22.86 -55.29
C SER A 90 15.43 -21.36 -55.43
N ALA A 91 15.94 -20.75 -54.33
CA ALA A 91 16.45 -19.37 -54.18
C ALA A 91 15.41 -18.24 -54.41
N LYS A 92 15.19 -17.26 -53.50
CA LYS A 92 16.05 -16.25 -52.83
C LYS A 92 16.34 -14.98 -53.65
N GLU A 93 16.03 -13.84 -53.03
CA GLU A 93 16.66 -12.51 -53.17
C GLU A 93 16.46 -11.68 -54.47
N THR A 94 15.47 -10.76 -54.44
CA THR A 94 15.57 -9.26 -54.45
C THR A 94 16.58 -8.52 -55.36
N PRO A 95 16.43 -7.19 -55.67
CA PRO A 95 15.33 -6.21 -55.39
C PRO A 95 14.96 -5.27 -56.61
N LEU A 96 14.23 -4.16 -56.34
CA LEU A 96 14.07 -2.91 -57.18
C LEU A 96 13.26 -3.05 -58.50
N ALA A 97 12.60 -2.02 -59.08
CA ALA A 97 12.11 -0.70 -58.61
C ALA A 97 11.08 -0.11 -59.62
N GLU A 98 10.33 0.95 -59.22
CA GLU A 98 9.71 1.98 -60.10
C GLU A 98 8.58 1.56 -61.10
N SER A 99 7.61 2.41 -61.52
CA SER A 99 7.22 3.80 -61.14
C SER A 99 5.75 4.16 -61.50
N ALA A 100 5.28 5.28 -60.91
CA ALA A 100 4.35 6.30 -61.46
C ALA A 100 2.95 5.96 -62.04
N LYS A 101 1.90 6.38 -61.30
CA LYS A 101 0.90 7.44 -61.63
C LYS A 101 -0.39 7.26 -60.80
N GLU A 102 -1.26 8.23 -60.51
CA GLU A 102 -1.32 9.72 -60.40
C GLU A 102 -2.83 10.07 -60.44
N GLN A 103 -3.24 11.21 -59.85
CA GLN A 103 -4.61 11.76 -59.77
C GLN A 103 -5.60 11.14 -58.74
N ALA A 104 -6.48 11.90 -58.08
CA ALA A 104 -6.48 13.34 -57.70
C ALA A 104 -7.64 13.62 -56.70
N LEU A 105 -7.59 14.78 -56.01
CA LEU A 105 -8.60 15.36 -55.09
C LEU A 105 -8.91 14.56 -53.79
N GLU A 106 -9.23 15.10 -52.62
CA GLU A 106 -9.19 16.41 -51.92
C GLU A 106 -10.27 16.26 -50.79
N ASP A 107 -10.17 16.80 -49.57
CA ASP A 107 -9.08 17.49 -48.87
C ASP A 107 -9.33 17.52 -47.34
N LEU A 108 -8.41 18.17 -46.60
CA LEU A 108 -8.40 18.57 -45.19
C LEU A 108 -7.95 17.54 -44.14
N PRO A 109 -7.24 17.98 -43.06
CA PRO A 109 -6.21 17.14 -42.45
C PRO A 109 -6.51 16.64 -41.02
N VAL A 110 -6.08 15.41 -40.74
CA VAL A 110 -5.91 14.91 -39.37
C VAL A 110 -4.42 14.97 -39.00
N LEU A 111 -4.05 15.92 -38.14
CA LEU A 111 -2.74 15.90 -37.47
C LEU A 111 -2.85 15.10 -36.17
N LYS A 112 -2.42 13.84 -36.21
CA LYS A 112 -2.08 13.07 -35.00
C LYS A 112 -0.57 13.03 -34.81
N ALA A 113 -0.15 13.07 -33.56
CA ALA A 113 1.25 13.14 -33.19
C ALA A 113 2.01 11.82 -33.41
N SER A 114 3.28 11.97 -33.76
CA SER A 114 4.38 11.05 -33.44
C SER A 114 5.59 11.90 -33.03
N GLY A 115 6.54 11.43 -32.21
CA GLY A 115 6.59 10.11 -31.59
C GLY A 115 8.02 9.60 -31.42
N GLY A 116 8.81 10.24 -30.55
CA GLY A 116 9.98 9.62 -29.92
C GLY A 116 11.39 10.00 -30.41
N SER A 117 12.35 9.62 -29.55
CA SER A 117 13.77 9.35 -29.82
C SER A 117 14.75 10.49 -30.14
N LEU A 118 15.50 10.89 -29.10
CA LEU A 118 16.98 10.86 -29.03
C LEU A 118 17.80 11.04 -30.32
N ALA A 119 18.64 12.09 -30.36
CA ALA A 119 20.08 11.97 -30.66
C ALA A 119 20.88 13.19 -30.13
N LYS A 120 22.16 13.00 -29.84
CA LYS A 120 23.13 14.07 -29.55
C LYS A 120 23.84 14.50 -30.85
N GLN A 121 24.00 15.81 -31.06
CA GLN A 121 25.20 16.44 -31.64
C GLN A 121 25.14 17.94 -31.25
N VAL A 122 26.06 18.42 -30.41
CA VAL A 122 27.37 18.99 -30.81
C VAL A 122 27.21 20.19 -31.73
N PHE A 123 27.24 21.38 -31.13
CA PHE A 123 28.06 22.47 -31.62
C PHE A 123 28.69 23.19 -30.43
N ASP A 124 29.90 23.69 -30.62
CA ASP A 124 30.75 24.39 -29.65
C ASP A 124 31.15 25.75 -30.26
N GLU A 125 31.72 26.64 -29.46
CA GLU A 125 32.22 27.97 -29.84
C GLU A 125 31.13 29.02 -30.23
N LYS A 126 31.30 30.34 -30.06
CA LYS A 126 32.43 31.08 -29.45
C LYS A 126 32.00 32.40 -28.79
N GLN A 127 32.88 32.81 -27.88
CA GLN A 127 32.99 34.08 -27.17
C GLN A 127 32.93 35.33 -28.05
N ALA A 128 32.37 36.42 -27.51
CA ALA A 128 32.96 37.79 -27.46
C ALA A 128 32.04 38.65 -26.55
N GLU A 129 32.50 39.11 -25.38
CA GLU A 129 33.08 40.45 -25.13
C GLU A 129 32.06 41.62 -25.29
N GLN A 130 32.03 42.67 -24.45
CA GLN A 130 33.15 43.27 -23.71
C GLN A 130 32.73 44.20 -22.53
N LYS A 131 33.58 44.30 -21.47
CA LYS A 131 33.94 45.48 -20.62
C LYS A 131 32.85 46.57 -20.34
N LYS A 132 32.62 47.10 -19.11
CA LYS A 132 33.57 47.50 -18.04
C LYS A 132 32.84 48.01 -16.76
N ALA A 133 33.54 48.06 -15.63
CA ALA A 133 33.18 48.76 -14.37
C ALA A 133 33.66 50.25 -14.39
N PRO A 134 33.55 51.12 -13.34
CA PRO A 134 33.18 50.86 -11.93
C PRO A 134 32.30 51.92 -11.19
N ASN A 135 32.21 51.77 -9.86
CA ASN A 135 31.58 52.63 -8.84
C ASN A 135 31.75 54.17 -9.01
N GLN A 136 30.75 54.94 -8.57
CA GLN A 136 30.87 55.92 -7.47
C GLN A 136 29.55 56.66 -7.18
N LEU A 137 29.00 56.54 -5.96
CA LEU A 137 29.13 57.57 -4.92
C LEU A 137 28.77 56.98 -3.54
N ASP A 138 29.02 57.73 -2.47
CA ASP A 138 28.96 57.30 -1.07
C ASP A 138 28.39 58.44 -0.18
N GLN A 139 28.10 58.13 1.09
CA GLN A 139 27.81 59.04 2.21
C GLN A 139 26.56 59.92 2.19
N SER A 140 25.63 59.61 3.11
CA SER A 140 25.38 60.52 4.24
C SER A 140 25.03 59.71 5.49
N LEU A 141 25.48 60.16 6.67
CA LEU A 141 25.49 59.39 7.93
C LEU A 141 24.60 60.02 9.02
N ASP A 142 24.16 59.17 9.95
CA ASP A 142 23.80 59.39 11.37
C ASP A 142 22.86 60.55 11.79
N LYS A 143 21.85 60.27 12.62
CA LYS A 143 21.96 60.36 14.11
C LYS A 143 20.63 60.11 14.86
N PHE A 144 20.79 59.84 16.17
CA PHE A 144 19.79 59.64 17.24
C PHE A 144 19.15 58.24 17.30
N ASP A 145 19.54 57.28 18.16
CA ASP A 145 20.22 57.18 19.49
C ASP A 145 19.26 56.65 20.58
N GLU A 146 19.81 56.03 21.63
CA GLU A 146 19.11 55.19 22.60
C GLU A 146 18.12 55.95 23.51
N SER A 147 17.06 55.27 23.96
CA SER A 147 16.61 55.38 25.36
C SER A 147 15.65 54.26 25.80
N LEU A 148 15.61 54.02 27.11
CA LEU A 148 14.64 53.19 27.85
C LEU A 148 14.68 51.66 27.64
N LYS A 149 15.72 51.05 28.21
CA LYS A 149 15.53 49.81 29.00
C LYS A 149 14.65 50.13 30.22
N SER A 150 13.57 49.38 30.47
CA SER A 150 12.97 49.29 31.81
C SER A 150 12.13 48.02 31.99
N GLU A 151 12.11 47.52 33.22
CA GLU A 151 11.45 46.29 33.65
C GLU A 151 9.92 46.37 33.55
N VAL A 152 9.26 45.26 33.19
CA VAL A 152 7.95 44.90 33.76
C VAL A 152 7.97 43.42 34.16
N LYS A 153 7.47 43.13 35.36
CA LYS A 153 7.59 41.84 36.04
C LYS A 153 6.57 40.80 35.54
N GLN A 154 6.91 39.53 35.70
CA GLN A 154 5.91 38.46 35.82
C GLN A 154 4.97 38.73 37.01
N PRO A 155 3.68 38.40 36.89
CA PRO A 155 2.86 37.99 38.01
C PRO A 155 2.47 36.50 37.88
N ASN A 156 2.83 35.70 38.88
CA ASN A 156 2.24 34.37 39.06
C ASN A 156 0.72 34.49 39.21
N PHE A 157 -0.03 33.54 38.66
CA PHE A 157 -1.31 33.13 39.22
C PHE A 157 -1.52 31.62 39.12
N GLU A 158 -1.41 30.96 40.26
CA GLU A 158 -2.16 29.74 40.53
C GLU A 158 -3.66 30.10 40.58
N ASP A 159 -4.55 29.31 39.97
CA ASP A 159 -5.23 28.20 40.65
C ASP A 159 -6.23 27.48 39.71
N LYS A 160 -6.90 26.43 40.20
CA LYS A 160 -7.72 25.48 39.41
C LYS A 160 -9.15 25.98 39.16
N PRO A 161 -9.71 25.80 37.94
CA PRO A 161 -11.14 25.95 37.70
C PRO A 161 -11.93 24.65 38.00
N LYS A 162 -12.88 24.71 38.94
CA LYS A 162 -14.00 23.74 39.05
C LYS A 162 -15.32 24.45 39.41
N PRO A 163 -16.49 23.81 39.18
CA PRO A 163 -17.58 24.50 38.47
C PRO A 163 -18.76 24.91 39.36
N LEU A 164 -19.63 25.77 38.82
CA LEU A 164 -20.94 26.06 39.40
C LEU A 164 -22.12 25.78 38.45
N GLN A 165 -23.20 25.30 39.05
CA GLN A 165 -24.48 24.97 38.42
C GLN A 165 -25.43 26.18 38.46
N THR A 166 -26.49 26.16 37.64
CA THR A 166 -27.70 26.95 37.94
C THR A 166 -28.96 26.10 37.80
N LYS A 167 -29.96 26.38 38.66
CA LYS A 167 -31.29 25.74 38.69
C LYS A 167 -32.36 26.79 39.05
N SER A 168 -33.57 26.63 38.50
CA SER A 168 -34.89 27.12 39.00
C SER A 168 -34.98 28.56 39.61
N GLY A 169 -35.76 29.53 39.11
CA GLY A 169 -36.94 29.50 38.21
C GLY A 169 -38.28 29.59 38.99
N LYS A 170 -39.21 30.50 38.60
CA LYS A 170 -40.64 30.50 39.05
C LYS A 170 -41.51 31.62 38.40
N ARG A 171 -42.73 31.23 37.97
CA ARG A 171 -44.01 31.98 37.69
C ARG A 171 -44.53 31.70 36.27
N LYS A 172 -45.83 31.59 35.96
CA LYS A 172 -47.10 31.13 36.58
C LYS A 172 -48.16 31.26 35.44
N LYS A 173 -49.33 30.61 35.51
CA LYS A 173 -50.32 30.50 34.39
C LYS A 173 -51.47 31.54 34.43
N GLY A 174 -52.09 31.80 33.27
CA GLY A 174 -53.46 32.36 33.09
C GLY A 174 -53.68 32.90 31.66
N THR A 175 -54.52 32.33 30.77
CA THR A 175 -55.99 32.53 30.58
C THR A 175 -56.38 33.98 30.19
N THR A 176 -57.22 34.27 29.18
CA THR A 176 -58.42 33.55 28.70
C THR A 176 -58.84 33.87 27.24
N LYS A 177 -59.60 32.94 26.63
CA LYS A 177 -60.80 33.03 25.73
C LYS A 177 -61.43 34.44 25.47
N LYS A 178 -62.21 34.75 24.41
CA LYS A 178 -63.16 33.93 23.59
C LYS A 178 -63.76 34.72 22.37
N LYS A 179 -63.94 34.07 21.19
CA LYS A 179 -65.04 34.25 20.16
C LYS A 179 -65.29 35.65 19.53
N LEU A 180 -65.92 35.84 18.34
CA LEU A 180 -66.51 35.01 17.26
C LEU A 180 -66.07 35.63 15.88
N LYS A 181 -66.68 35.56 14.68
CA LYS A 181 -67.95 35.04 14.09
C LYS A 181 -67.67 34.44 12.68
N ALA A 182 -68.66 34.44 11.76
CA ALA A 182 -68.64 33.97 10.35
C ALA A 182 -69.83 34.65 9.59
N PRO A 183 -70.17 34.41 8.30
CA PRO A 183 -69.97 33.22 7.42
C PRO A 183 -68.79 33.44 6.41
N SER A 184 -68.66 32.98 5.14
CA SER A 184 -69.54 32.36 4.12
C SER A 184 -68.74 31.49 3.10
N LYS A 185 -69.44 30.83 2.16
CA LYS A 185 -68.91 30.13 0.94
C LYS A 185 -69.92 30.34 -0.23
N PRO A 186 -69.48 30.31 -1.51
CA PRO A 186 -69.36 29.01 -2.18
C PRO A 186 -67.96 28.65 -2.73
N VAL A 187 -67.87 28.12 -3.96
CA VAL A 187 -67.14 26.85 -4.21
C VAL A 187 -66.56 26.70 -5.64
N ILE A 188 -65.35 26.13 -5.71
CA ILE A 188 -64.81 25.37 -6.87
C ILE A 188 -64.26 24.03 -6.34
N ARG A 189 -64.32 22.96 -7.14
CA ARG A 189 -63.86 21.61 -6.76
C ARG A 189 -62.36 21.40 -7.01
N GLU A 190 -61.59 21.09 -5.97
CA GLU A 190 -60.28 20.43 -6.11
C GLU A 190 -60.34 18.95 -5.70
N LYS A 191 -59.38 18.15 -6.19
CA LYS A 191 -59.28 16.70 -5.94
C LYS A 191 -58.79 16.43 -4.51
N LYS A 192 -59.35 15.41 -3.84
CA LYS A 192 -58.96 14.99 -2.48
C LYS A 192 -57.47 14.61 -2.45
N LYS A 193 -56.67 15.24 -1.56
CA LYS A 193 -55.33 14.76 -1.19
C LYS A 193 -55.45 13.66 -0.12
N ALA A 194 -54.54 12.69 -0.14
CA ALA A 194 -54.54 11.56 0.79
C ALA A 194 -54.16 11.97 2.23
N PHE A 195 -54.61 11.18 3.21
CA PHE A 195 -54.36 11.41 4.63
C PHE A 195 -52.93 10.98 5.03
N PRO A 196 -52.14 11.80 5.74
CA PRO A 196 -50.69 11.60 5.89
C PRO A 196 -50.32 10.62 7.02
N TRP A 197 -50.67 9.33 6.85
CA TRP A 197 -50.41 8.26 7.83
C TRP A 197 -48.96 8.23 8.35
N GLY A 198 -47.97 8.42 7.48
CA GLY A 198 -46.55 8.44 7.88
C GLY A 198 -46.20 9.47 8.97
N LYS A 199 -46.91 10.61 9.04
CA LYS A 199 -46.72 11.59 10.12
C LYS A 199 -47.33 11.15 11.45
N VAL A 200 -48.39 10.34 11.42
CA VAL A 200 -48.97 9.73 12.62
C VAL A 200 -48.07 8.62 13.15
N VAL A 201 -47.57 7.74 12.26
CA VAL A 201 -46.63 6.67 12.63
C VAL A 201 -45.33 7.23 13.21
N ALA A 202 -44.73 8.25 12.60
CA ALA A 202 -43.52 8.89 13.12
C ALA A 202 -43.72 9.47 14.54
N LEU A 203 -44.87 10.11 14.81
CA LEU A 203 -45.18 10.63 16.14
C LEU A 203 -45.41 9.52 17.18
N LEU A 204 -46.00 8.39 16.79
CA LEU A 204 -46.17 7.23 17.66
C LEU A 204 -44.82 6.54 17.98
N VAL A 205 -43.92 6.42 17.01
CA VAL A 205 -42.56 5.88 17.23
C VAL A 205 -41.75 6.79 18.15
N ILE A 206 -41.79 8.11 17.95
CA ILE A 206 -41.13 9.08 18.83
C ILE A 206 -41.72 9.02 20.25
N ALA A 207 -43.04 8.86 20.40
CA ALA A 207 -43.67 8.67 21.70
C ALA A 207 -43.25 7.36 22.40
N GLY A 208 -43.13 6.25 21.65
CA GLY A 208 -42.63 4.98 22.17
C GLY A 208 -41.20 5.07 22.69
N ILE A 209 -40.29 5.65 21.89
CA ILE A 209 -38.89 5.87 22.28
C ILE A 209 -38.80 6.77 23.52
N ALA A 210 -39.61 7.83 23.59
CA ALA A 210 -39.65 8.74 24.75
C ALA A 210 -40.19 8.08 26.03
N LEU A 211 -41.06 7.07 25.92
CA LEU A 211 -41.56 6.29 27.06
C LEU A 211 -40.49 5.30 27.56
N SER A 212 -39.87 4.52 26.66
CA SER A 212 -38.87 3.49 27.03
C SER A 212 -37.48 4.01 27.38
N TYR A 213 -37.15 5.28 27.06
CA TYR A 213 -35.84 5.88 27.33
C TYR A 213 -35.40 5.74 28.80
N LYS A 214 -36.36 5.79 29.74
CA LYS A 214 -36.06 5.72 31.17
C LYS A 214 -35.56 4.33 31.61
N ASP A 215 -36.13 3.29 31.02
CA ASP A 215 -35.83 1.89 31.34
C ASP A 215 -34.54 1.44 30.64
N ILE A 216 -34.32 1.90 29.41
CA ILE A 216 -33.04 1.74 28.68
C ILE A 216 -31.88 2.35 29.50
N MET A 217 -32.05 3.57 30.01
CA MET A 217 -31.03 4.23 30.84
C MET A 217 -30.85 3.60 32.23
N ALA A 218 -31.85 2.86 32.74
CA ALA A 218 -31.70 2.05 33.94
C ALA A 218 -30.89 0.77 33.66
N PHE A 219 -31.19 0.06 32.57
CA PHE A 219 -30.47 -1.13 32.13
C PHE A 219 -28.99 -0.84 31.84
N VAL A 220 -28.69 0.25 31.13
CA VAL A 220 -27.30 0.70 30.88
C VAL A 220 -26.54 0.97 32.18
N LYS A 221 -27.19 1.56 33.19
CA LYS A 221 -26.59 1.76 34.52
C LYS A 221 -26.35 0.44 35.27
N GLN A 222 -27.26 -0.52 35.15
CA GLN A 222 -27.09 -1.84 35.76
C GLN A 222 -25.88 -2.57 35.16
N GLN A 223 -25.77 -2.59 33.83
CA GLN A 223 -24.61 -3.16 33.12
C GLN A 223 -23.28 -2.47 33.50
N GLN A 224 -23.28 -1.14 33.65
CA GLN A 224 -22.11 -0.40 34.12
C GLN A 224 -21.73 -0.74 35.57
N ALA A 225 -22.71 -1.02 36.44
CA ALA A 225 -22.46 -1.47 37.81
C ALA A 225 -21.89 -2.90 37.86
N GLU A 226 -22.43 -3.85 37.08
CA GLU A 226 -21.90 -5.22 36.99
C GLU A 226 -20.47 -5.25 36.45
N LEU A 227 -20.14 -4.39 35.46
CA LEU A 227 -18.78 -4.24 34.95
C LEU A 227 -17.83 -3.64 36.00
N ALA A 228 -18.27 -2.65 36.77
CA ALA A 228 -17.48 -2.07 37.86
C ALA A 228 -17.26 -3.05 39.03
N GLU A 229 -18.21 -3.97 39.28
CA GLU A 229 -18.08 -5.04 40.28
C GLU A 229 -17.11 -6.13 39.82
N LYS A 230 -17.23 -6.59 38.56
CA LYS A 230 -16.32 -7.61 37.97
C LYS A 230 -14.87 -7.13 37.89
N ASN A 231 -14.65 -5.82 37.75
CA ASN A 231 -13.32 -5.22 37.62
C ASN A 231 -12.68 -4.80 38.96
N LYS A 232 -13.24 -5.20 40.12
CA LYS A 232 -12.56 -5.03 41.42
C LYS A 232 -11.34 -5.96 41.52
N PRO A 233 -10.10 -5.45 41.69
CA PRO A 233 -8.93 -6.30 41.86
C PRO A 233 -9.02 -7.08 43.18
N LYS A 234 -8.60 -8.35 43.16
CA LYS A 234 -8.54 -9.19 44.37
C LYS A 234 -7.42 -8.68 45.30
N ALA A 235 -7.75 -8.48 46.57
CA ALA A 235 -6.78 -8.01 47.56
C ALA A 235 -5.65 -9.04 47.77
N VAL A 236 -4.43 -8.64 47.43
CA VAL A 236 -3.21 -9.41 47.75
C VAL A 236 -2.96 -9.32 49.25
N LYS A 237 -2.75 -10.47 49.92
CA LYS A 237 -2.34 -10.48 51.33
C LYS A 237 -0.92 -9.93 51.46
N LYS A 238 -0.72 -8.88 52.25
CA LYS A 238 0.62 -8.50 52.74
C LYS A 238 1.26 -9.71 53.41
N LYS A 239 2.52 -10.01 53.09
CA LYS A 239 3.40 -10.77 53.99
C LYS A 239 3.77 -9.87 55.17
N GLU A 240 4.05 -10.47 56.32
CA GLU A 240 4.57 -9.76 57.49
C GLU A 240 6.02 -9.31 57.26
N GLU A 241 6.35 -8.18 57.87
CA GLU A 241 7.59 -7.44 57.64
C GLU A 241 8.55 -7.68 58.81
N VAL A 242 9.60 -8.48 58.59
CA VAL A 242 10.56 -8.84 59.64
C VAL A 242 11.54 -7.70 59.88
N THR A 243 11.52 -7.13 61.08
CA THR A 243 12.33 -5.96 61.43
C THR A 243 13.80 -6.30 61.67
N PRO A 244 14.76 -5.69 60.94
CA PRO A 244 16.18 -5.81 61.24
C PRO A 244 16.55 -4.95 62.47
N LYS A 245 17.49 -5.44 63.29
CA LYS A 245 18.00 -4.72 64.48
C LYS A 245 18.90 -3.53 64.09
N PRO A 246 18.91 -2.42 64.85
CA PRO A 246 19.79 -1.29 64.59
C PRO A 246 21.27 -1.64 64.81
N LYS A 247 22.14 -1.14 63.91
CA LYS A 247 23.60 -1.12 64.10
C LYS A 247 24.03 0.18 64.80
N PRO A 248 25.11 0.18 65.62
CA PRO A 248 25.60 1.36 66.32
C PRO A 248 26.25 2.39 65.37
N LYS A 249 26.26 3.66 65.78
CA LYS A 249 26.92 4.76 65.06
C LYS A 249 28.45 4.69 65.20
N PRO A 250 29.23 4.90 64.13
CA PRO A 250 30.63 5.31 64.22
C PRO A 250 30.79 6.71 64.83
N VAL A 251 32.00 7.04 65.29
CA VAL A 251 32.34 8.28 65.98
C VAL A 251 32.95 9.29 64.99
N VAL A 252 32.67 10.59 65.19
CA VAL A 252 33.27 11.69 64.42
C VAL A 252 34.73 11.87 64.83
N VAL A 253 35.63 12.01 63.85
CA VAL A 253 37.01 12.46 64.05
C VAL A 253 37.25 13.64 63.10
N GLU A 254 37.59 14.79 63.66
CA GLU A 254 37.92 15.99 62.89
C GLU A 254 39.38 15.96 62.42
N LYS A 255 39.64 16.45 61.21
CA LYS A 255 40.97 16.86 60.74
C LYS A 255 40.86 18.09 59.82
N PRO A 256 41.94 18.88 59.67
CA PRO A 256 41.80 20.33 59.49
C PRO A 256 41.71 20.81 58.04
N VAL A 257 41.43 22.10 57.91
CA VAL A 257 41.51 22.88 56.66
C VAL A 257 42.98 23.06 56.24
N GLU A 258 43.27 22.81 54.97
CA GLU A 258 44.42 23.38 54.25
C GLU A 258 43.91 24.26 53.11
N THR A 259 44.73 25.21 52.65
CA THR A 259 44.32 26.36 51.83
C THR A 259 44.44 26.13 50.32
N GLU A 260 43.54 26.73 49.55
CA GLU A 260 43.57 26.80 48.09
C GLU A 260 44.83 27.54 47.57
N PRO A 261 45.50 27.03 46.52
CA PRO A 261 46.28 27.81 45.58
C PRO A 261 45.43 28.24 44.37
N GLU A 262 45.87 29.29 43.66
CA GLU A 262 45.10 29.98 42.60
C GLU A 262 44.95 29.19 41.29
N GLU A 263 43.98 29.59 40.45
CA GLU A 263 43.66 28.96 39.16
C GLU A 263 44.74 29.18 38.08
N GLU A 264 45.08 28.12 37.33
CA GLU A 264 45.54 28.25 35.93
C GLU A 264 44.45 27.72 34.99
N PRO A 265 44.17 28.39 33.85
CA PRO A 265 43.12 27.99 32.92
C PRO A 265 43.53 26.77 32.10
N GLN A 266 43.20 25.57 32.58
CA GLN A 266 43.42 24.33 31.84
C GLN A 266 42.55 24.25 30.57
N ASN A 267 43.13 23.70 29.51
CA ASN A 267 42.53 23.70 28.17
C ASN A 267 41.17 22.97 28.10
N PHE A 268 40.36 23.39 27.13
CA PHE A 268 39.17 22.65 26.72
C PHE A 268 39.52 21.18 26.39
N PHE A 269 38.62 20.27 26.81
CA PHE A 269 38.71 18.81 26.63
C PHE A 269 39.40 18.39 25.31
N GLN A 270 40.60 17.83 25.44
CA GLN A 270 41.05 16.75 24.56
C GLN A 270 40.66 15.43 25.24
N PRO A 271 39.75 14.63 24.64
CA PRO A 271 39.32 13.37 25.26
C PRO A 271 40.51 12.42 25.43
N GLN A 272 40.62 11.79 26.60
CA GLN A 272 41.62 10.76 26.85
C GLN A 272 41.23 9.47 26.12
N GLU A 273 42.17 8.52 25.94
CA GLU A 273 41.85 7.24 25.29
C GLU A 273 40.84 6.37 26.08
N SER A 274 40.66 6.64 27.38
CA SER A 274 39.58 6.10 28.21
C SER A 274 38.19 6.61 27.79
N ASP A 275 38.13 7.78 27.18
CA ASP A 275 36.92 8.56 26.96
C ASP A 275 36.39 8.31 25.55
N VAL A 276 36.36 7.04 25.12
CA VAL A 276 35.88 6.62 23.80
C VAL A 276 34.96 5.42 23.97
N PHE A 277 33.70 5.54 23.58
CA PHE A 277 32.75 4.41 23.58
C PHE A 277 33.31 3.28 22.70
N THR A 278 33.52 2.10 23.28
CA THR A 278 34.06 0.91 22.62
C THR A 278 32.94 -0.07 22.27
N GLY A 279 32.38 0.09 21.07
CA GLY A 279 31.41 -0.83 20.51
C GLY A 279 32.04 -2.13 20.00
N GLU A 280 31.33 -3.24 20.17
CA GLU A 280 31.64 -4.52 19.51
C GLU A 280 30.52 -4.89 18.53
N LEU A 281 30.89 -5.07 17.26
CA LEU A 281 30.03 -5.59 16.19
C LEU A 281 30.59 -6.95 15.75
N VAL A 282 30.25 -7.98 16.52
CA VAL A 282 30.60 -9.37 16.19
C VAL A 282 29.39 -10.03 15.50
N HIS A 283 29.63 -10.60 14.33
CA HIS A 283 28.66 -11.47 13.66
C HIS A 283 28.88 -12.92 14.12
N TYR A 284 27.79 -13.60 14.46
CA TYR A 284 27.78 -15.01 14.79
C TYR A 284 26.63 -15.65 14.00
N SER A 285 26.89 -16.67 13.19
CA SER A 285 25.82 -17.48 12.59
C SER A 285 25.62 -18.78 13.37
N PHE A 286 24.40 -19.31 13.37
CA PHE A 286 24.08 -20.56 14.07
C PHE A 286 24.96 -21.73 13.58
N ASN A 287 25.13 -21.86 12.26
CA ASN A 287 26.05 -22.84 11.67
C ASN A 287 27.50 -22.63 12.13
N GLN A 288 27.99 -21.38 12.19
CA GLN A 288 29.38 -21.09 12.52
C GLN A 288 29.69 -21.36 14.00
N VAL A 289 28.82 -20.93 14.92
CA VAL A 289 29.01 -21.22 16.36
C VAL A 289 29.00 -22.72 16.63
N LEU A 290 28.09 -23.49 16.02
CA LEU A 290 28.11 -24.96 16.15
C LEU A 290 29.38 -25.59 15.56
N LYS A 291 29.87 -25.08 14.43
CA LYS A 291 31.10 -25.57 13.79
C LYS A 291 32.34 -25.32 14.64
N ASP A 292 32.45 -24.11 15.20
CA ASP A 292 33.66 -23.69 15.91
C ASP A 292 33.68 -24.12 17.39
N LYS A 293 32.49 -24.31 18.01
CA LYS A 293 32.34 -24.60 19.46
C LYS A 293 31.79 -25.98 19.79
N CYS A 294 31.23 -26.72 18.81
CA CYS A 294 30.56 -28.01 19.09
C CYS A 294 31.00 -29.16 18.17
N VAL A 295 31.37 -28.92 16.91
CA VAL A 295 31.79 -29.99 15.98
C VAL A 295 33.12 -30.63 16.39
N THR A 296 33.99 -29.91 17.11
CA THR A 296 35.28 -30.41 17.65
C THR A 296 35.08 -31.70 18.46
N CYS A 297 34.13 -31.70 19.40
CA CYS A 297 33.81 -32.86 20.23
C CYS A 297 32.69 -33.74 19.64
N HIS A 298 31.73 -33.16 18.91
CA HIS A 298 30.51 -33.86 18.47
C HIS A 298 30.44 -34.22 16.98
N GLY A 299 31.53 -34.20 16.22
CA GLY A 299 31.55 -34.89 14.90
C GLY A 299 32.53 -34.40 13.86
N ALA A 300 33.84 -34.55 14.10
CA ALA A 300 34.84 -34.54 13.03
C ALA A 300 34.88 -35.89 12.28
N GLU A 301 35.12 -35.88 10.97
CA GLU A 301 35.41 -37.13 10.24
C GLU A 301 36.76 -37.71 10.70
N GLY A 302 36.78 -38.97 11.14
CA GLY A 302 38.00 -39.68 11.52
C GLY A 302 38.44 -39.58 13.00
N LYS A 303 37.72 -38.84 13.85
CA LYS A 303 37.82 -38.98 15.32
C LYS A 303 36.73 -39.92 15.84
N GLU A 304 36.98 -40.56 16.99
CA GLU A 304 35.89 -41.12 17.80
C GLU A 304 35.03 -39.97 18.34
N VAL A 305 33.71 -40.17 18.41
CA VAL A 305 32.78 -39.16 18.94
C VAL A 305 32.56 -39.45 20.41
N GLU A 306 33.09 -38.59 21.29
CA GLU A 306 32.98 -38.78 22.73
C GLU A 306 31.58 -38.38 23.24
N GLY A 307 30.65 -39.31 23.06
CA GLY A 307 29.26 -39.25 23.51
C GLY A 307 28.27 -39.78 22.46
N ASP A 308 27.04 -40.11 22.90
CA ASP A 308 25.96 -40.67 22.06
C ASP A 308 25.39 -39.70 20.98
N PHE A 309 26.16 -38.71 20.54
CA PHE A 309 25.64 -37.52 19.89
C PHE A 309 26.54 -36.97 18.78
N ASN A 310 26.13 -37.20 17.53
CA ASN A 310 26.80 -36.65 16.35
C ASN A 310 26.03 -35.42 15.80
N ILE A 311 26.63 -34.24 15.92
CA ILE A 311 26.01 -32.97 15.53
C ILE A 311 25.95 -32.78 14.01
N ALA A 312 26.85 -33.38 13.24
CA ALA A 312 26.83 -33.34 11.78
C ALA A 312 25.65 -34.13 11.19
N LEU A 313 25.25 -35.24 11.82
CA LEU A 313 24.03 -36.00 11.49
C LEU A 313 22.76 -35.25 11.94
N LEU A 314 22.78 -34.66 13.14
CA LEU A 314 21.70 -33.81 13.66
C LEU A 314 21.38 -32.64 12.70
N ILE A 315 22.42 -31.98 12.19
CA ILE A 315 22.35 -30.88 11.21
C ILE A 315 21.73 -31.34 9.88
N LYS A 316 22.04 -32.57 9.42
CA LYS A 316 21.51 -33.11 8.16
C LYS A 316 20.01 -33.43 8.18
N SER A 317 19.39 -33.60 9.35
CA SER A 317 17.93 -33.82 9.46
C SER A 317 17.33 -33.06 10.65
N ARG A 318 17.28 -31.73 10.51
CA ARG A 318 16.89 -30.80 11.59
C ARG A 318 15.48 -31.04 12.13
N ALA A 319 14.49 -31.26 11.27
CA ALA A 319 13.09 -31.38 11.67
C ALA A 319 12.72 -32.75 12.31
N SER A 320 13.39 -33.85 11.94
CA SER A 320 13.10 -35.19 12.50
C SER A 320 13.64 -35.37 13.92
N ASN A 321 14.64 -34.58 14.32
CA ASN A 321 15.45 -34.79 15.52
C ASN A 321 15.06 -33.86 16.68
N SER A 322 13.79 -33.46 16.77
CA SER A 322 13.27 -32.53 17.78
C SER A 322 13.64 -32.93 19.23
N LYS A 323 13.51 -34.21 19.60
CA LYS A 323 13.89 -34.72 20.92
C LYS A 323 15.39 -34.53 21.23
N ALA A 324 16.24 -34.60 20.21
CA ALA A 324 17.69 -34.48 20.35
C ALA A 324 18.12 -33.01 20.53
N TRP A 325 17.55 -32.09 19.75
CA TRP A 325 17.71 -30.64 19.96
C TRP A 325 17.23 -30.19 21.36
N ALA A 326 16.22 -30.86 21.93
CA ALA A 326 15.70 -30.54 23.26
C ALA A 326 16.65 -31.00 24.39
N LYS A 327 17.56 -31.94 24.12
CA LYS A 327 18.68 -32.28 25.00
C LYS A 327 19.75 -31.18 24.92
N VAL A 328 20.15 -30.79 23.70
CA VAL A 328 21.14 -29.71 23.45
C VAL A 328 20.73 -28.41 24.14
N TYR A 329 19.50 -27.95 23.92
CA TYR A 329 18.97 -26.72 24.54
C TYR A 329 19.21 -26.75 26.05
N ARG A 330 18.77 -27.81 26.74
CA ARG A 330 18.82 -27.90 28.20
C ARG A 330 20.23 -27.93 28.75
N SER A 331 21.16 -28.59 28.07
CA SER A 331 22.54 -28.66 28.53
C SER A 331 23.29 -27.34 28.29
N ILE A 332 23.03 -26.63 27.20
CA ILE A 332 23.55 -25.26 27.00
C ILE A 332 22.93 -24.29 28.02
N ASP A 333 21.61 -24.33 28.20
CA ASP A 333 20.82 -23.47 29.10
C ASP A 333 21.36 -23.52 30.53
N LYS A 334 21.50 -24.74 31.09
CA LYS A 334 22.11 -24.97 32.40
C LYS A 334 23.60 -24.67 32.51
N GLY A 335 24.34 -24.63 31.40
CA GLY A 335 25.81 -24.60 31.41
C GLY A 335 26.46 -25.97 31.67
N GLU A 336 25.78 -27.07 31.35
CA GLU A 336 26.39 -28.42 31.29
C GLU A 336 27.28 -28.59 30.04
N MET A 337 27.13 -27.72 29.03
CA MET A 337 27.88 -27.73 27.77
C MET A 337 28.19 -26.27 27.34
N PRO A 338 29.44 -25.96 26.92
CA PRO A 338 30.60 -26.84 26.83
C PRO A 338 31.16 -27.15 28.23
N PRO A 339 31.82 -28.31 28.45
CA PRO A 339 32.46 -28.60 29.73
C PRO A 339 33.65 -27.65 29.99
N PRO A 340 34.06 -27.46 31.26
CA PRO A 340 35.30 -26.76 31.59
C PRO A 340 36.50 -27.36 30.85
N LYS A 341 37.47 -26.51 30.45
CA LYS A 341 38.74 -26.98 29.86
C LYS A 341 39.56 -27.86 30.79
N GLU A 342 39.33 -27.73 32.09
CA GLU A 342 39.93 -28.54 33.16
C GLU A 342 39.43 -29.99 33.12
N ASP A 343 38.18 -30.21 32.67
CA ASP A 343 37.57 -31.53 32.48
C ASP A 343 37.78 -32.08 31.06
N TYR A 344 38.03 -31.21 30.06
CA TYR A 344 38.10 -31.60 28.65
C TYR A 344 38.93 -30.64 27.76
N GLU A 345 40.09 -31.09 27.26
CA GLU A 345 41.08 -30.24 26.58
C GLU A 345 40.60 -29.60 25.26
N ASP A 346 39.86 -30.36 24.44
CA ASP A 346 39.28 -29.92 23.16
C ASP A 346 38.07 -28.97 23.32
N SER A 347 37.68 -28.62 24.56
CA SER A 347 36.53 -27.75 24.85
C SER A 347 36.80 -26.29 24.51
N VAL A 348 35.86 -25.64 23.81
CA VAL A 348 35.93 -24.21 23.46
C VAL A 348 34.76 -23.48 24.12
N GLU A 349 35.08 -22.51 24.98
CA GLU A 349 34.11 -21.73 25.74
C GLU A 349 33.06 -21.05 24.83
N LEU A 350 31.78 -21.16 25.20
CA LEU A 350 30.68 -20.40 24.63
C LEU A 350 30.52 -19.09 25.42
N LYS A 351 30.79 -17.97 24.76
CA LYS A 351 30.46 -16.63 25.29
C LYS A 351 28.95 -16.52 25.51
N GLY A 352 28.53 -15.64 26.42
CA GLY A 352 27.10 -15.39 26.68
C GLY A 352 26.28 -15.10 25.41
N GLU A 353 26.83 -14.31 24.50
CA GLU A 353 26.22 -13.97 23.20
C GLU A 353 26.02 -15.19 22.28
N GLU A 354 27.03 -16.06 22.21
CA GLU A 354 27.02 -17.27 21.39
C GLU A 354 26.04 -18.29 21.97
N LYS A 355 26.04 -18.45 23.30
CA LYS A 355 25.08 -19.26 24.04
C LYS A 355 23.64 -18.79 23.79
N GLU A 356 23.38 -17.48 23.88
CA GLU A 356 22.06 -16.92 23.69
C GLU A 356 21.56 -17.08 22.25
N LEU A 357 22.41 -16.84 21.25
CA LEU A 357 22.10 -17.12 19.84
C LEU A 357 21.71 -18.59 19.62
N LEU A 358 22.45 -19.54 20.19
CA LEU A 358 22.12 -20.96 20.08
C LEU A 358 20.79 -21.29 20.73
N LEU A 359 20.53 -20.78 21.95
CA LEU A 359 19.28 -21.03 22.66
C LEU A 359 18.07 -20.44 21.93
N ALA A 360 18.15 -19.19 21.46
CA ALA A 360 17.11 -18.56 20.65
C ALA A 360 16.85 -19.35 19.36
N SER A 361 17.89 -19.64 18.57
CA SER A 361 17.77 -20.38 17.30
C SER A 361 17.17 -21.78 17.48
N ILE A 362 17.48 -22.47 18.59
CA ILE A 362 16.90 -23.77 18.92
C ILE A 362 15.46 -23.63 19.42
N LYS A 363 15.14 -22.59 20.21
CA LYS A 363 13.77 -22.29 20.64
C LYS A 363 12.85 -22.02 19.45
N ASP A 364 13.29 -21.20 18.49
CA ASP A 364 12.52 -20.85 17.31
C ASP A 364 12.28 -22.08 16.42
N MET A 365 13.27 -22.98 16.32
CA MET A 365 13.09 -24.30 15.68
C MET A 365 11.98 -25.14 16.36
N PHE A 366 11.82 -25.04 17.68
CA PHE A 366 10.71 -25.69 18.41
C PHE A 366 9.36 -25.00 18.25
N GLU A 367 9.32 -23.74 17.85
CA GLU A 367 8.09 -23.04 17.52
C GLU A 367 7.68 -23.39 16.08
N GLU A 368 8.60 -23.39 15.10
CA GLU A 368 8.35 -23.94 13.75
C GLU A 368 7.80 -25.38 13.79
N LEU A 369 8.34 -26.23 14.66
CA LEU A 369 7.95 -27.65 14.75
C LEU A 369 6.57 -27.90 15.37
N LYS A 370 5.97 -26.92 16.06
CA LYS A 370 4.58 -27.01 16.55
C LYS A 370 3.57 -26.60 15.47
N GLU A 371 4.01 -25.85 14.48
CA GLU A 371 3.14 -25.21 13.48
C GLU A 371 3.10 -26.03 12.19
N GLY A 372 2.22 -27.04 12.17
CA GLY A 372 2.02 -27.91 11.01
C GLY A 372 1.71 -27.14 9.72
N VAL A 373 2.40 -27.51 8.63
CA VAL A 373 2.28 -27.02 7.23
C VAL A 373 1.88 -25.54 7.14
N ALA A 374 2.85 -24.66 7.35
CA ALA A 374 2.65 -23.21 7.44
C ALA A 374 1.84 -22.63 6.26
N THR A 375 0.56 -22.33 6.50
CA THR A 375 -0.36 -21.77 5.50
C THR A 375 -0.07 -20.28 5.29
N ARG A 376 0.37 -19.92 4.08
CA ARG A 376 0.65 -18.52 3.73
C ARG A 376 -0.62 -17.86 3.17
N VAL A 377 -1.24 -16.97 3.94
CA VAL A 377 -2.41 -16.21 3.48
C VAL A 377 -1.98 -15.06 2.55
N LEU A 378 -2.81 -14.76 1.53
CA LEU A 378 -2.58 -13.62 0.64
C LEU A 378 -2.62 -12.28 1.40
N THR A 379 -1.62 -11.43 1.16
CA THR A 379 -1.52 -10.09 1.76
C THR A 379 -2.45 -9.08 1.06
N PRO A 380 -2.75 -7.92 1.66
CA PRO A 380 -3.56 -6.88 1.02
C PRO A 380 -3.02 -6.43 -0.33
N TYR A 381 -1.71 -6.27 -0.48
CA TYR A 381 -1.06 -5.99 -1.78
C TYR A 381 -1.34 -7.07 -2.83
N GLU A 382 -1.40 -8.33 -2.44
CA GLU A 382 -1.62 -9.45 -3.37
C GLU A 382 -3.08 -9.59 -3.78
N LEU A 383 -4.00 -9.33 -2.86
CA LEU A 383 -5.43 -9.23 -3.16
C LEU A 383 -5.71 -8.03 -4.07
N GLU A 384 -5.19 -6.85 -3.72
CA GLU A 384 -5.28 -5.62 -4.49
C GLU A 384 -4.76 -5.80 -5.91
N ASN A 385 -3.50 -6.20 -6.09
CA ASN A 385 -2.91 -6.39 -7.42
C ASN A 385 -3.63 -7.48 -8.25
N THR A 386 -4.11 -8.56 -7.62
CA THR A 386 -4.86 -9.61 -8.33
C THR A 386 -6.21 -9.09 -8.82
N MET A 387 -6.89 -8.26 -8.03
CA MET A 387 -8.17 -7.66 -8.39
C MET A 387 -7.98 -6.53 -9.42
N ASN A 388 -6.89 -5.78 -9.33
CA ASN A 388 -6.49 -4.79 -10.34
C ASN A 388 -6.20 -5.47 -11.69
N ASP A 389 -5.41 -6.55 -11.70
CA ASP A 389 -5.09 -7.33 -12.92
C ASP A 389 -6.33 -8.03 -13.51
N LEU A 390 -7.34 -8.36 -12.70
CA LEU A 390 -8.53 -9.11 -13.12
C LEU A 390 -9.70 -8.22 -13.56
N PHE A 391 -9.84 -7.04 -12.97
CA PHE A 391 -10.96 -6.11 -13.22
C PHE A 391 -10.53 -4.74 -13.78
N ASP A 392 -9.25 -4.55 -14.09
CA ASP A 392 -8.65 -3.32 -14.64
C ASP A 392 -8.93 -2.09 -13.76
N ILE A 393 -8.71 -2.26 -12.44
CA ILE A 393 -8.97 -1.24 -11.42
C ILE A 393 -7.82 -0.23 -11.40
N ASP A 394 -8.10 1.00 -11.84
CA ASP A 394 -7.18 2.12 -11.71
C ASP A 394 -7.09 2.65 -10.27
N VAL A 395 -6.19 2.05 -9.48
CA VAL A 395 -5.92 2.44 -8.08
C VAL A 395 -5.33 3.85 -7.91
N SER A 396 -4.85 4.49 -8.99
CA SER A 396 -4.46 5.91 -8.92
C SER A 396 -5.67 6.83 -8.75
N MET A 397 -6.83 6.41 -9.27
CA MET A 397 -8.10 7.12 -9.14
C MET A 397 -8.86 6.74 -7.87
N TYR A 398 -8.95 5.44 -7.59
CA TYR A 398 -9.72 4.87 -6.48
C TYR A 398 -9.18 3.49 -6.08
N ASN A 399 -8.70 3.37 -4.84
CA ASN A 399 -8.19 2.12 -4.28
C ASN A 399 -9.09 1.61 -3.14
N PRO A 400 -9.99 0.63 -3.39
CA PRO A 400 -10.86 0.09 -2.35
C PRO A 400 -10.10 -0.72 -1.29
N PHE A 401 -8.90 -1.23 -1.60
CA PHE A 401 -8.09 -2.04 -0.68
C PHE A 401 -7.31 -1.22 0.35
N LYS A 402 -7.29 0.13 0.23
CA LYS A 402 -6.51 1.02 1.09
C LYS A 402 -6.73 0.79 2.60
N SER A 403 -7.96 0.48 3.01
CA SER A 403 -8.30 0.18 4.41
C SER A 403 -7.75 -1.16 4.93
N MET A 404 -7.54 -2.15 4.05
CA MET A 404 -7.10 -3.49 4.45
C MET A 404 -5.66 -3.52 4.96
N HIS A 405 -4.79 -2.67 4.41
CA HIS A 405 -3.39 -2.49 4.84
C HIS A 405 -3.28 -2.08 6.32
N GLN A 406 -4.23 -1.30 6.83
CA GLN A 406 -4.28 -0.86 8.24
C GLN A 406 -4.52 -2.01 9.23
N THR A 407 -4.91 -3.20 8.76
CA THR A 407 -5.28 -4.32 9.63
C THR A 407 -4.12 -5.26 9.99
N TYR A 408 -2.93 -5.01 9.45
CA TYR A 408 -1.71 -5.79 9.69
C TYR A 408 -0.82 -5.13 10.74
N SER A 409 -0.04 -5.93 11.47
CA SER A 409 0.99 -5.45 12.40
C SER A 409 2.17 -4.80 11.65
N LYS A 410 3.05 -4.16 12.41
CA LYS A 410 4.16 -3.31 11.94
C LYS A 410 5.53 -3.91 12.24
N GLU A 411 5.56 -5.03 12.95
CA GLU A 411 6.76 -5.61 13.57
C GLU A 411 7.41 -6.68 12.69
N SER A 412 6.61 -7.57 12.10
CA SER A 412 6.99 -8.64 11.15
C SER A 412 6.51 -8.32 9.73
N TYR A 413 6.87 -9.13 8.72
CA TYR A 413 6.32 -8.99 7.37
C TYR A 413 4.83 -9.36 7.30
N TYR A 414 4.05 -8.72 6.42
CA TYR A 414 2.62 -9.04 6.22
C TYR A 414 2.41 -10.50 5.80
N THR A 415 3.42 -11.10 5.16
CA THR A 415 3.43 -12.51 4.76
C THR A 415 3.60 -13.49 5.93
N HIS A 416 4.04 -13.03 7.11
CA HIS A 416 4.17 -13.82 8.34
C HIS A 416 2.92 -13.80 9.23
N GLN A 417 2.29 -12.63 9.33
CA GLN A 417 1.45 -12.27 10.47
C GLN A 417 0.10 -13.00 10.59
N ARG A 418 -0.32 -13.74 9.57
CA ARG A 418 -1.66 -14.36 9.54
C ARG A 418 -1.66 -15.76 8.97
N LYS A 419 -1.65 -16.72 9.89
CA LYS A 419 -2.10 -18.11 9.68
C LYS A 419 -3.62 -18.26 9.90
N VAL A 420 -4.27 -17.21 10.44
CA VAL A 420 -5.72 -17.09 10.68
C VAL A 420 -6.22 -15.73 10.21
N LEU A 421 -7.44 -15.68 9.65
CA LEU A 421 -8.11 -14.45 9.24
C LEU A 421 -9.11 -13.97 10.30
N SER A 422 -9.06 -12.70 10.67
CA SER A 422 -10.00 -12.13 11.66
C SER A 422 -11.37 -11.84 11.03
N PRO A 423 -12.48 -11.95 11.79
CA PRO A 423 -13.82 -11.62 11.28
C PRO A 423 -13.93 -10.20 10.73
N TYR A 424 -13.22 -9.24 11.33
CA TYR A 424 -13.14 -7.86 10.84
C TYR A 424 -12.52 -7.78 9.44
N TYR A 425 -11.41 -8.48 9.19
CA TYR A 425 -10.77 -8.50 7.87
C TYR A 425 -11.63 -9.21 6.83
N ILE A 426 -12.24 -10.33 7.19
CA ILE A 426 -13.18 -11.06 6.34
C ILE A 426 -14.37 -10.16 5.96
N SER A 427 -14.89 -9.37 6.90
CA SER A 427 -15.96 -8.40 6.62
C SER A 427 -15.51 -7.23 5.74
N GLN A 428 -14.34 -6.65 5.99
CA GLN A 428 -13.79 -5.58 5.14
C GLN A 428 -13.59 -6.05 3.70
N TYR A 429 -12.95 -7.22 3.53
CA TYR A 429 -12.71 -7.83 2.22
C TYR A 429 -14.02 -8.24 1.52
N TYR A 430 -15.01 -8.76 2.24
CA TYR A 430 -16.35 -9.01 1.70
C TYR A 430 -16.99 -7.74 1.15
N ASN A 431 -16.95 -6.62 1.90
CA ASN A 431 -17.51 -5.35 1.46
C ASN A 431 -16.82 -4.84 0.19
N ILE A 432 -15.48 -4.91 0.16
CA ILE A 432 -14.67 -4.52 -1.01
C ILE A 432 -14.98 -5.39 -2.23
N LEU A 433 -15.10 -6.71 -2.06
CA LEU A 433 -15.54 -7.62 -3.13
C LEU A 433 -16.97 -7.28 -3.60
N TYR A 434 -17.89 -7.01 -2.67
CA TYR A 434 -19.25 -6.63 -3.00
C TYR A 434 -19.28 -5.35 -3.84
N ASP A 435 -18.60 -4.28 -3.42
CA ASP A 435 -18.59 -2.99 -4.13
C ASP A 435 -17.89 -3.07 -5.50
N VAL A 436 -16.73 -3.75 -5.57
CA VAL A 436 -16.02 -3.98 -6.85
C VAL A 436 -16.91 -4.76 -7.82
N LEU A 437 -17.45 -5.90 -7.39
CA LEU A 437 -18.30 -6.77 -8.23
C LEU A 437 -19.69 -6.15 -8.48
N GLN A 438 -20.18 -5.24 -7.64
CA GLN A 438 -21.38 -4.44 -7.89
C GLN A 438 -21.12 -3.49 -9.07
N SER A 439 -20.02 -2.73 -9.02
CA SER A 439 -19.65 -1.77 -10.08
C SER A 439 -19.32 -2.44 -11.42
N PHE A 440 -18.83 -3.68 -11.40
CA PHE A 440 -18.35 -4.42 -12.57
C PHE A 440 -19.39 -5.40 -13.18
N ILE A 441 -20.12 -6.17 -12.36
CA ILE A 441 -21.12 -7.16 -12.83
C ILE A 441 -22.53 -6.55 -12.90
N GLY A 442 -22.80 -5.47 -12.17
CA GLY A 442 -24.15 -4.89 -12.03
C GLY A 442 -24.68 -4.16 -13.28
N LEU A 443 -23.89 -4.04 -14.34
CA LEU A 443 -24.19 -3.22 -15.51
C LEU A 443 -23.95 -4.03 -16.78
N ARG A 444 -24.95 -4.03 -17.68
CA ARG A 444 -24.79 -4.62 -19.03
C ARG A 444 -23.65 -3.90 -19.74
N PRO A 445 -22.69 -4.61 -20.34
CA PRO A 445 -21.69 -3.95 -21.17
C PRO A 445 -22.37 -3.41 -22.42
N GLN A 446 -22.34 -2.09 -22.60
CA GLN A 446 -22.84 -1.44 -23.81
C GLN A 446 -21.82 -1.65 -24.93
N VAL A 447 -22.17 -2.52 -25.89
CA VAL A 447 -21.33 -2.82 -27.07
C VAL A 447 -21.73 -1.94 -28.25
N ASP A 448 -23.01 -1.57 -28.34
CA ASP A 448 -23.55 -0.70 -29.40
C ASP A 448 -23.11 0.77 -29.25
N LYS A 449 -23.03 1.48 -30.38
CA LYS A 449 -22.73 2.92 -30.42
C LYS A 449 -23.91 3.72 -29.89
N MET A 450 -23.73 4.34 -28.73
CA MET A 450 -24.77 5.07 -28.00
C MET A 450 -24.99 6.48 -28.59
N ASP A 451 -26.25 6.91 -28.80
CA ASP A 451 -26.58 8.32 -29.07
C ASP A 451 -26.65 9.10 -27.74
N VAL A 452 -25.48 9.38 -27.19
CA VAL A 452 -25.31 10.08 -25.91
C VAL A 452 -25.43 11.59 -26.09
N LYS A 453 -26.56 12.15 -25.66
CA LYS A 453 -26.68 13.60 -25.48
C LYS A 453 -25.81 14.03 -24.30
N THR A 454 -24.84 14.88 -24.58
CA THR A 454 -23.82 15.32 -23.63
C THR A 454 -24.09 16.75 -23.18
N THR A 455 -24.02 17.02 -21.87
CA THR A 455 -24.16 18.38 -21.31
C THR A 455 -23.23 18.60 -20.13
N LEU A 456 -22.70 19.82 -19.98
CA LEU A 456 -22.10 20.27 -18.72
C LEU A 456 -23.21 20.79 -17.80
N PRO A 457 -23.52 20.15 -16.66
CA PRO A 457 -24.51 20.66 -15.73
C PRO A 457 -24.03 21.94 -15.04
N GLY A 458 -24.96 22.86 -14.77
CA GLY A 458 -24.64 24.10 -14.06
C GLY A 458 -24.28 23.84 -12.59
N SER A 459 -23.04 24.17 -12.19
CA SER A 459 -22.65 24.19 -10.78
C SER A 459 -23.14 25.46 -10.08
N VAL A 460 -23.17 25.45 -8.75
CA VAL A 460 -23.71 26.58 -7.98
C VAL A 460 -22.85 27.84 -8.14
N TYR A 461 -21.56 27.72 -8.45
CA TYR A 461 -20.61 28.83 -8.36
C TYR A 461 -19.80 29.16 -9.62
N ALA A 462 -19.46 28.18 -10.48
CA ALA A 462 -18.44 28.42 -11.52
C ALA A 462 -18.71 27.79 -12.90
N ALA A 463 -19.62 26.83 -13.05
CA ALA A 463 -20.14 26.43 -14.37
C ALA A 463 -21.60 26.88 -14.47
N LYS A 464 -21.95 27.69 -15.48
CA LYS A 464 -23.34 28.16 -15.67
C LYS A 464 -23.88 27.69 -17.01
N ALA A 465 -24.67 26.62 -16.95
CA ALA A 465 -25.43 26.11 -18.08
C ALA A 465 -26.61 27.02 -18.42
N PHE A 466 -26.68 27.41 -19.69
CA PHE A 466 -27.83 28.02 -20.36
C PHE A 466 -28.30 27.08 -21.47
N LYS A 467 -29.45 27.36 -22.10
CA LYS A 467 -30.18 26.40 -22.95
C LYS A 467 -29.33 25.70 -24.05
N ASN A 468 -28.36 26.41 -24.63
CA ASN A 468 -27.51 25.93 -25.74
C ASN A 468 -25.99 26.11 -25.47
N GLU A 469 -25.60 26.65 -24.32
CA GLU A 469 -24.20 27.06 -24.05
C GLU A 469 -23.93 26.99 -22.54
N THR A 470 -22.71 26.63 -22.14
CA THR A 470 -22.25 26.67 -20.75
C THR A 470 -21.11 27.66 -20.61
N HIS A 471 -21.23 28.58 -19.64
CA HIS A 471 -20.16 29.50 -19.29
C HIS A 471 -19.31 28.83 -18.21
N ILE A 472 -18.06 28.48 -18.52
CA ILE A 472 -17.06 28.14 -17.51
C ILE A 472 -16.44 29.44 -17.02
N ARG A 473 -16.61 29.66 -15.72
CA ARG A 473 -16.14 30.80 -14.93
C ARG A 473 -15.13 30.26 -13.93
N TRP A 474 -14.28 31.12 -13.37
CA TRP A 474 -13.15 30.69 -12.55
C TRP A 474 -13.58 29.98 -11.24
N PRO A 475 -12.74 29.09 -10.67
CA PRO A 475 -13.08 28.35 -9.45
C PRO A 475 -13.24 29.23 -8.19
N GLN A 476 -13.87 28.68 -7.15
CA GLN A 476 -13.81 29.26 -5.80
C GLN A 476 -12.93 28.41 -4.87
N SER A 477 -11.80 28.99 -4.42
CA SER A 477 -11.09 28.65 -3.16
C SER A 477 -10.65 27.19 -2.90
N LYS A 478 -10.76 26.29 -3.89
CA LYS A 478 -10.13 24.96 -3.92
C LYS A 478 -9.73 24.65 -5.37
N PRO A 479 -8.59 23.95 -5.61
CA PRO A 479 -7.97 23.86 -6.95
C PRO A 479 -8.70 22.98 -7.97
N LYS A 480 -9.93 22.51 -7.70
CA LYS A 480 -10.67 21.60 -8.59
C LYS A 480 -12.15 21.99 -8.71
N LEU A 481 -12.50 22.62 -9.84
CA LEU A 481 -13.89 22.78 -10.26
C LEU A 481 -14.39 21.50 -10.93
N HIS A 482 -14.85 20.54 -10.14
CA HIS A 482 -15.41 19.29 -10.66
C HIS A 482 -16.81 19.52 -11.27
N THR A 483 -16.85 19.83 -12.57
CA THR A 483 -18.10 19.85 -13.36
C THR A 483 -18.20 18.53 -14.13
N GLY A 484 -18.61 17.48 -13.43
CA GLY A 484 -18.86 16.16 -14.03
C GLY A 484 -19.94 16.22 -15.10
N PHE A 485 -19.65 15.68 -16.28
CA PHE A 485 -20.52 15.67 -17.45
C PHE A 485 -21.80 14.88 -17.20
N ASN A 486 -22.92 15.36 -17.74
CA ASN A 486 -24.18 14.63 -17.78
C ASN A 486 -24.37 13.98 -19.16
N PHE A 487 -24.70 12.70 -19.15
CA PHE A 487 -24.89 11.84 -20.31
C PHE A 487 -26.34 11.33 -20.32
N GLU A 488 -27.13 11.67 -21.34
CA GLU A 488 -28.46 11.11 -21.56
C GLU A 488 -28.40 10.22 -22.81
N ASP A 489 -28.42 8.91 -22.62
CA ASP A 489 -28.57 7.95 -23.71
C ASP A 489 -30.01 8.01 -24.25
N LYS A 490 -30.17 8.36 -25.52
CA LYS A 490 -31.50 8.37 -26.18
C LYS A 490 -31.93 7.00 -26.69
N THR A 491 -31.02 6.02 -26.74
CA THR A 491 -31.29 4.66 -27.23
C THR A 491 -32.00 3.79 -26.19
N GLU A 492 -32.01 4.23 -24.91
CA GLU A 492 -32.77 3.58 -23.83
C GLU A 492 -34.26 3.40 -24.19
N ARG A 493 -34.59 2.19 -24.61
CA ARG A 493 -35.97 1.73 -24.76
C ARG A 493 -36.67 1.88 -23.41
N LYS A 494 -37.79 2.63 -23.36
CA LYS A 494 -38.66 2.75 -22.18
C LYS A 494 -38.94 1.36 -21.56
N ALA A 495 -38.44 1.15 -20.35
CA ALA A 495 -38.56 -0.09 -19.59
C ALA A 495 -39.99 -0.64 -19.65
N THR A 496 -40.12 -1.88 -20.13
CA THR A 496 -41.41 -2.58 -20.23
C THR A 496 -41.94 -2.95 -18.83
N LYS A 497 -43.06 -3.69 -18.76
CA LYS A 497 -43.46 -4.34 -17.51
C LYS A 497 -42.53 -5.50 -17.13
N GLN A 498 -41.87 -6.14 -18.11
CA GLN A 498 -40.91 -7.23 -17.87
C GLN A 498 -39.66 -6.67 -17.18
N ASP A 499 -39.07 -5.61 -17.75
CA ASP A 499 -37.87 -4.95 -17.22
C ASP A 499 -38.12 -4.46 -15.79
N ARG A 500 -39.26 -3.79 -15.53
CA ARG A 500 -39.64 -3.35 -14.17
C ARG A 500 -39.98 -4.46 -13.18
N TYR A 501 -40.10 -5.72 -13.61
CA TYR A 501 -40.14 -6.88 -12.71
C TYR A 501 -38.74 -7.45 -12.43
N LEU A 502 -37.77 -7.23 -13.32
CA LEU A 502 -36.36 -7.58 -13.13
C LEU A 502 -35.63 -6.50 -12.30
N ASP A 503 -35.93 -5.22 -12.53
CA ASP A 503 -35.30 -4.06 -11.89
C ASP A 503 -35.88 -3.71 -10.50
N GLY A 504 -36.56 -4.66 -9.84
CA GLY A 504 -36.99 -4.54 -8.44
C GLY A 504 -35.82 -4.53 -7.46
N ASN A 505 -35.04 -3.46 -7.45
CA ASN A 505 -33.91 -3.18 -6.57
C ASN A 505 -33.96 -1.67 -6.25
N GLU A 506 -33.69 -1.25 -5.01
CA GLU A 506 -33.69 0.18 -4.64
C GLU A 506 -32.59 0.97 -5.39
N ASN A 507 -31.66 0.25 -6.04
CA ASN A 507 -30.66 0.78 -6.96
C ASN A 507 -31.18 1.32 -8.31
N GLU A 508 -32.48 1.35 -8.63
CA GLU A 508 -32.98 2.06 -9.83
C GLU A 508 -32.54 3.55 -9.81
N LEU A 509 -32.50 4.16 -8.62
CA LEU A 509 -31.96 5.52 -8.43
C LEU A 509 -30.43 5.57 -8.62
N VAL A 510 -29.68 4.62 -8.08
CA VAL A 510 -28.21 4.56 -8.19
C VAL A 510 -27.80 4.35 -9.65
N ASN A 511 -28.33 3.32 -10.30
CA ASN A 511 -28.05 3.01 -11.70
C ASN A 511 -28.43 4.18 -12.62
N SER A 512 -29.59 4.82 -12.41
CA SER A 512 -30.01 5.96 -13.23
C SER A 512 -29.32 7.30 -12.87
N VAL A 513 -28.56 7.38 -11.78
CA VAL A 513 -27.65 8.50 -11.47
C VAL A 513 -26.25 8.22 -12.03
N LEU A 514 -25.74 7.00 -11.89
CA LEU A 514 -24.48 6.56 -12.48
C LEU A 514 -24.52 6.63 -14.01
N ALA A 515 -25.54 6.06 -14.66
CA ALA A 515 -25.72 6.15 -16.11
C ALA A 515 -25.78 7.60 -16.61
N LYS A 516 -26.37 8.51 -15.81
CA LYS A 516 -26.45 9.94 -16.15
C LYS A 516 -25.15 10.70 -16.01
N ARG A 517 -24.11 10.15 -15.38
CA ARG A 517 -22.85 10.87 -15.05
C ARG A 517 -21.58 10.13 -15.47
N THR A 518 -21.71 8.90 -15.96
CA THR A 518 -20.58 8.03 -16.30
C THR A 518 -20.78 7.37 -17.65
N LEU A 519 -19.67 7.12 -18.34
CA LEU A 519 -19.63 6.40 -19.61
C LEU A 519 -19.20 4.93 -19.35
N PRO A 520 -19.74 3.93 -20.07
CA PRO A 520 -19.25 2.56 -20.02
C PRO A 520 -17.81 2.44 -20.56
N PRO A 521 -17.16 1.26 -20.42
CA PRO A 521 -15.87 0.99 -21.07
C PRO A 521 -15.91 1.17 -22.60
N GLY A 522 -14.78 1.59 -23.17
CA GLY A 522 -14.59 1.88 -24.59
C GLY A 522 -13.82 3.17 -24.85
N THR A 523 -13.41 3.38 -26.09
CA THR A 523 -12.80 4.63 -26.57
C THR A 523 -13.88 5.64 -26.96
N TYR A 524 -13.70 6.89 -26.58
CA TYR A 524 -14.61 7.99 -26.85
C TYR A 524 -13.89 9.16 -27.50
N LYS A 525 -14.64 9.91 -28.32
CA LYS A 525 -14.24 11.21 -28.85
C LYS A 525 -15.22 12.28 -28.36
N LEU A 526 -14.74 13.22 -27.55
CA LEU A 526 -15.50 14.42 -27.20
C LEU A 526 -15.16 15.53 -28.19
N THR A 527 -16.17 16.25 -28.65
CA THR A 527 -16.04 17.45 -29.50
C THR A 527 -16.92 18.58 -28.95
N PHE A 528 -16.46 19.82 -29.10
CA PHE A 528 -17.16 21.02 -28.63
C PHE A 528 -16.68 22.27 -29.36
N LYS A 529 -17.51 23.33 -29.37
CA LYS A 529 -17.06 24.69 -29.69
C LYS A 529 -16.71 25.41 -28.40
N ALA A 530 -15.58 26.12 -28.39
CA ALA A 530 -15.22 27.00 -27.29
C ALA A 530 -14.78 28.37 -27.80
N SER A 531 -14.97 29.40 -26.97
CA SER A 531 -14.44 30.74 -27.19
C SER A 531 -14.15 31.47 -25.88
N THR A 532 -13.22 32.42 -25.94
CA THR A 532 -12.87 33.35 -24.86
C THR A 532 -13.80 34.57 -24.88
N GLU A 533 -14.29 34.98 -23.71
CA GLU A 533 -15.18 36.13 -23.54
C GLU A 533 -14.66 37.05 -22.42
N ASN A 534 -14.80 38.37 -22.62
CA ASN A 534 -14.38 39.43 -21.69
C ASN A 534 -12.86 39.49 -21.35
N MET A 535 -11.97 39.17 -22.29
CA MET A 535 -10.52 39.21 -22.07
C MET A 535 -9.92 40.64 -22.16
N SER A 536 -10.55 41.62 -21.51
CA SER A 536 -10.01 42.98 -21.35
C SER A 536 -10.75 43.76 -20.25
N MET A 537 -10.09 44.81 -19.73
CA MET A 537 -10.65 45.73 -18.73
C MET A 537 -11.87 46.56 -19.21
N SER A 538 -12.21 46.50 -20.49
CA SER A 538 -13.28 47.30 -21.14
C SER A 538 -14.67 47.25 -20.46
N LYS A 539 -14.95 46.23 -19.64
CA LYS A 539 -16.21 46.05 -18.90
C LYS A 539 -16.06 46.09 -17.37
N ILE A 540 -14.82 46.16 -16.87
CA ILE A 540 -14.44 46.12 -15.44
C ILE A 540 -14.05 47.54 -15.01
N THR A 541 -15.05 48.35 -14.66
CA THR A 541 -14.84 49.77 -14.31
C THR A 541 -15.01 50.04 -12.83
N GLU A 542 -14.22 50.97 -12.30
CA GLU A 542 -14.18 51.38 -10.89
C GLU A 542 -15.58 51.74 -10.37
N LYS A 543 -16.30 52.60 -11.10
CA LYS A 543 -17.71 53.00 -10.85
C LYS A 543 -18.71 51.84 -10.71
N LYS A 544 -18.36 50.63 -11.18
CA LYS A 544 -19.24 49.45 -11.25
C LYS A 544 -18.87 48.38 -10.22
N TYR A 545 -17.59 48.27 -9.88
CA TYR A 545 -17.05 47.17 -9.07
C TYR A 545 -16.09 47.59 -7.93
N GLY A 546 -15.61 48.83 -7.93
CA GLY A 546 -14.63 49.38 -6.99
C GLY A 546 -13.18 49.26 -7.46
N GLU A 547 -12.37 50.21 -7.00
CA GLU A 547 -10.93 50.34 -7.27
C GLU A 547 -10.15 49.02 -7.07
N GLU A 548 -10.32 48.36 -5.92
CA GLU A 548 -9.64 47.10 -5.61
C GLU A 548 -10.01 45.95 -6.58
N VAL A 549 -11.22 45.95 -7.16
CA VAL A 549 -11.58 44.97 -8.19
C VAL A 549 -10.97 45.33 -9.53
N VAL A 550 -10.82 46.61 -9.85
CA VAL A 550 -10.08 47.07 -11.05
C VAL A 550 -8.62 46.64 -10.92
N ARG A 551 -7.94 47.03 -9.84
CA ARG A 551 -6.52 46.76 -9.58
C ARG A 551 -6.14 45.29 -9.79
N ILE A 552 -6.91 44.36 -9.21
CA ILE A 552 -6.59 42.92 -9.31
C ILE A 552 -6.75 42.39 -10.74
N PHE A 553 -7.70 42.90 -11.53
CA PHE A 553 -7.86 42.49 -12.93
C PHE A 553 -6.86 43.19 -13.86
N ASP A 554 -6.46 44.43 -13.57
CA ASP A 554 -5.37 45.15 -14.26
C ASP A 554 -4.05 44.37 -14.13
N GLU A 555 -3.64 44.09 -12.89
CA GLU A 555 -2.45 43.28 -12.56
C GLU A 555 -2.47 41.89 -13.23
N TYR A 556 -3.66 41.30 -13.37
CA TYR A 556 -3.84 40.01 -14.04
C TYR A 556 -3.66 40.11 -15.57
N PHE A 557 -4.22 41.13 -16.23
CA PHE A 557 -4.07 41.30 -17.68
C PHE A 557 -2.64 41.72 -18.07
N ASP A 558 -1.99 42.59 -17.29
CA ASP A 558 -0.58 42.97 -17.51
C ASP A 558 0.37 41.75 -17.43
N GLN A 559 0.09 40.81 -16.52
CA GLN A 559 0.83 39.55 -16.41
C GLN A 559 0.48 38.54 -17.51
N ASN A 560 -0.62 38.72 -18.26
CA ASN A 560 -1.14 37.76 -19.23
C ASN A 560 -1.59 38.44 -20.54
N PRO A 561 -0.70 39.15 -21.28
CA PRO A 561 -1.10 39.97 -22.44
C PRO A 561 -1.65 39.15 -23.62
N ASN A 562 -1.25 37.87 -23.75
CA ASN A 562 -1.76 36.93 -24.74
C ASN A 562 -2.62 35.85 -24.06
N LEU A 563 -3.72 36.26 -23.42
CA LEU A 563 -4.53 35.40 -22.55
C LEU A 563 -5.25 34.26 -23.28
N ALA A 564 -4.59 33.11 -23.38
CA ALA A 564 -5.24 31.82 -23.56
C ALA A 564 -5.71 31.29 -22.20
N MET A 565 -6.92 30.71 -22.12
CA MET A 565 -7.41 30.05 -20.91
C MET A 565 -7.29 28.52 -21.03
N PRO A 566 -6.55 27.85 -20.13
CA PRO A 566 -6.45 26.39 -20.15
C PRO A 566 -7.70 25.71 -19.60
N LEU A 567 -8.14 24.67 -20.28
CA LEU A 567 -9.25 23.79 -19.90
C LEU A 567 -8.69 22.37 -19.73
N HIS A 568 -8.53 21.96 -18.48
CA HIS A 568 -7.98 20.64 -18.13
C HIS A 568 -9.11 19.62 -18.03
N PHE A 569 -8.97 18.49 -18.72
CA PHE A 569 -9.91 17.38 -18.68
C PHE A 569 -9.41 16.27 -17.76
N HIS A 570 -10.34 15.67 -17.02
CA HIS A 570 -10.06 14.59 -16.06
C HIS A 570 -11.13 13.50 -16.11
N LEU A 571 -10.72 12.27 -15.87
CA LEU A 571 -11.62 11.17 -15.50
C LEU A 571 -11.82 11.13 -13.99
N GLU A 572 -13.02 10.81 -13.56
CA GLU A 572 -13.41 10.64 -12.15
C GLU A 572 -14.00 9.23 -11.93
N PRO A 573 -13.81 8.62 -10.75
CA PRO A 573 -14.48 7.36 -10.44
C PRO A 573 -16.01 7.53 -10.42
N PRO A 574 -16.78 6.44 -10.58
CA PRO A 574 -18.23 6.53 -10.80
C PRO A 574 -19.00 7.14 -9.62
N ASP A 575 -18.53 6.93 -8.39
CA ASP A 575 -19.12 7.49 -7.18
C ASP A 575 -18.32 8.67 -6.61
N PHE A 576 -18.99 9.81 -6.46
CA PHE A 576 -18.51 11.03 -5.81
C PHE A 576 -18.33 10.91 -4.28
N ALA A 577 -18.41 9.69 -3.72
CA ALA A 577 -18.54 9.44 -2.29
C ALA A 577 -17.21 9.25 -1.55
N ASP A 578 -16.13 8.86 -2.25
CA ASP A 578 -14.80 8.76 -1.64
C ASP A 578 -14.09 10.14 -1.64
N PRO A 579 -13.83 10.76 -0.47
CA PRO A 579 -13.12 12.04 -0.39
C PRO A 579 -11.63 11.94 -0.77
N PHE A 580 -11.08 10.73 -0.92
CA PHE A 580 -9.70 10.49 -1.34
C PHE A 580 -9.55 10.18 -2.84
N ALA A 581 -10.68 10.07 -3.57
CA ALA A 581 -10.68 9.84 -5.01
C ALA A 581 -9.88 10.93 -5.75
N ARG A 582 -8.94 10.52 -6.60
CA ARG A 582 -8.16 11.45 -7.45
C ARG A 582 -8.71 11.41 -8.88
N GLY A 583 -9.01 12.59 -9.43
CA GLY A 583 -9.35 12.72 -10.85
C GLY A 583 -8.10 12.54 -11.72
N LYS A 584 -8.09 11.53 -12.59
CA LYS A 584 -6.97 11.24 -13.50
C LYS A 584 -6.97 12.24 -14.64
N PHE A 585 -5.88 12.99 -14.79
CA PHE A 585 -5.71 13.94 -15.90
C PHE A 585 -5.74 13.22 -17.25
N LEU A 586 -6.31 13.88 -18.26
CA LEU A 586 -6.31 13.44 -19.65
C LEU A 586 -5.47 14.38 -20.52
N GLU A 587 -5.89 15.63 -20.64
CA GLU A 587 -5.39 16.59 -21.61
C GLU A 587 -5.73 18.03 -21.19
N THR A 588 -4.92 19.01 -21.59
CA THR A 588 -5.20 20.44 -21.44
C THR A 588 -5.44 21.04 -22.81
N ILE A 589 -6.58 21.69 -23.00
CA ILE A 589 -6.86 22.48 -24.21
C ILE A 589 -6.76 23.96 -23.85
N GLU A 590 -5.89 24.69 -24.53
CA GLU A 590 -5.81 26.15 -24.43
C GLU A 590 -6.81 26.81 -25.38
N VAL A 591 -7.76 27.56 -24.83
CA VAL A 591 -8.75 28.33 -25.59
C VAL A 591 -8.29 29.79 -25.63
N SER A 592 -7.87 30.27 -26.80
CA SER A 592 -7.44 31.65 -27.04
C SER A 592 -8.43 32.44 -27.91
N SER A 593 -9.04 31.79 -28.89
CA SER A 593 -10.05 32.35 -29.81
C SER A 593 -11.30 31.46 -29.91
N GLU A 594 -12.28 31.82 -30.76
CA GLU A 594 -13.38 30.92 -31.09
C GLU A 594 -12.93 29.80 -32.04
N GLY A 595 -13.21 28.54 -31.67
CA GLY A 595 -12.79 27.37 -32.44
C GLY A 595 -13.61 26.11 -32.15
N GLU A 596 -13.37 25.07 -32.96
CA GLU A 596 -13.80 23.70 -32.67
C GLU A 596 -12.64 22.91 -32.07
N TYR A 597 -12.95 22.17 -31.01
CA TYR A 597 -11.99 21.48 -30.15
C TYR A 597 -12.50 20.07 -29.85
N GLY A 598 -11.59 19.17 -29.46
CA GLY A 598 -11.98 17.84 -29.03
C GLY A 598 -10.83 17.04 -28.44
N ILE A 599 -11.17 15.99 -27.69
CA ILE A 599 -10.24 15.06 -27.05
C ILE A 599 -10.65 13.62 -27.37
N GLU A 600 -9.68 12.70 -27.40
CA GLU A 600 -9.91 11.26 -27.52
C GLU A 600 -9.40 10.55 -26.26
N PHE A 601 -10.24 9.76 -25.60
CA PHE A 601 -9.89 9.06 -24.35
C PHE A 601 -10.48 7.66 -24.31
N THR A 602 -9.83 6.74 -23.60
CA THR A 602 -10.29 5.34 -23.48
C THR A 602 -10.58 4.97 -22.03
N LEU A 603 -11.76 4.40 -21.81
CA LEU A 603 -12.24 3.93 -20.53
C LEU A 603 -12.12 2.40 -20.45
N ARG A 604 -11.42 1.91 -19.43
CA ARG A 604 -11.33 0.47 -19.10
C ARG A 604 -12.45 0.02 -18.15
N ARG A 605 -12.80 0.90 -17.22
CA ARG A 605 -13.94 0.80 -16.31
C ARG A 605 -14.94 1.93 -16.58
N ARG A 606 -16.15 1.81 -16.05
CA ARG A 606 -17.12 2.91 -16.03
C ARG A 606 -16.59 4.06 -15.16
N SER A 607 -16.53 5.26 -15.75
CA SER A 607 -15.98 6.49 -15.15
C SER A 607 -16.77 7.72 -15.57
N ALA A 608 -16.74 8.77 -14.75
CA ALA A 608 -17.20 10.10 -15.12
C ALA A 608 -16.10 10.87 -15.88
N LEU A 609 -16.50 11.86 -16.68
CA LEU A 609 -15.61 12.86 -17.27
C LEU A 609 -15.90 14.21 -16.61
N ALA A 610 -14.88 15.03 -16.40
CA ALA A 610 -15.01 16.40 -15.91
C ALA A 610 -13.97 17.33 -16.55
N CYS A 611 -14.19 18.64 -16.42
CA CYS A 611 -13.23 19.66 -16.84
C CYS A 611 -13.15 20.83 -15.85
N ASN A 612 -11.95 21.42 -15.70
CA ASN A 612 -11.70 22.60 -14.87
C ASN A 612 -10.72 23.57 -15.55
N THR A 613 -10.45 24.71 -14.90
CA THR A 613 -9.48 25.72 -15.36
C THR A 613 -8.72 26.32 -14.17
N THR A 614 -7.46 26.69 -14.37
CA THR A 614 -6.48 26.99 -13.30
C THR A 614 -6.10 28.47 -13.14
N ALA A 615 -6.75 29.38 -13.87
CA ALA A 615 -6.47 30.82 -13.81
C ALA A 615 -6.50 31.38 -12.37
N LYS A 616 -5.41 32.04 -11.94
CA LYS A 616 -5.20 32.59 -10.59
C LYS A 616 -6.03 33.86 -10.33
N LEU A 617 -7.35 33.73 -10.31
CA LEU A 617 -8.32 34.84 -10.14
C LEU A 617 -9.07 34.80 -8.79
N PRO A 618 -9.48 35.96 -8.23
CA PRO A 618 -10.22 36.03 -6.97
C PRO A 618 -11.55 35.27 -7.00
N ALA A 619 -11.84 34.48 -5.96
CA ALA A 619 -13.06 33.68 -5.91
C ALA A 619 -14.33 34.53 -6.06
N GLN A 620 -15.37 34.03 -6.74
CA GLN A 620 -16.64 34.76 -6.93
C GLN A 620 -17.27 35.28 -5.61
N ARG A 621 -17.07 34.59 -4.48
CA ARG A 621 -17.46 35.09 -3.13
C ARG A 621 -16.62 36.29 -2.67
N GLN A 622 -15.31 36.28 -2.92
CA GLN A 622 -14.39 37.39 -2.61
C GLN A 622 -14.76 38.63 -3.43
N LEU A 623 -15.02 38.46 -4.73
CA LEU A 623 -15.49 39.54 -5.60
C LEU A 623 -16.86 40.06 -5.19
N ALA A 624 -17.82 39.19 -4.86
CA ALA A 624 -19.10 39.63 -4.30
C ALA A 624 -18.94 40.42 -2.98
N ASN A 625 -17.93 40.10 -2.17
CA ASN A 625 -17.62 40.85 -0.95
C ASN A 625 -17.00 42.23 -1.27
N LEU A 626 -16.00 42.30 -2.15
CA LEU A 626 -15.37 43.56 -2.58
C LEU A 626 -16.39 44.51 -3.25
N ILE A 627 -17.22 43.98 -4.17
CA ILE A 627 -18.28 44.75 -4.84
C ILE A 627 -19.34 45.21 -3.82
N SER A 628 -19.69 44.37 -2.84
CA SER A 628 -20.60 44.75 -1.76
C SER A 628 -19.99 45.77 -0.80
N TYR A 629 -18.66 45.76 -0.60
CA TYR A 629 -17.95 46.76 0.21
C TYR A 629 -17.92 48.09 -0.54
N HIS A 630 -17.55 48.13 -1.82
CA HIS A 630 -17.60 49.34 -2.63
C HIS A 630 -19.00 49.99 -2.66
N LYS A 631 -20.07 49.19 -2.73
CA LYS A 631 -21.46 49.69 -2.79
C LYS A 631 -22.05 50.14 -1.45
N HIS A 632 -21.52 49.68 -0.31
CA HIS A 632 -22.17 49.85 1.01
C HIS A 632 -21.21 50.24 2.15
N GLY A 633 -19.90 50.29 1.90
CA GLY A 633 -18.84 50.50 2.89
C GLY A 633 -18.89 49.47 4.03
N ASP A 634 -18.56 49.92 5.23
CA ASP A 634 -18.60 49.12 6.47
C ASP A 634 -20.01 48.65 6.86
N LYS A 635 -21.06 49.10 6.15
CA LYS A 635 -22.46 48.69 6.33
C LYS A 635 -22.86 47.50 5.43
N HIS A 636 -21.93 46.87 4.74
CA HIS A 636 -22.21 45.65 3.99
C HIS A 636 -22.63 44.50 4.92
N GLU A 637 -23.65 43.74 4.51
CA GLU A 637 -24.13 42.56 5.24
C GLU A 637 -23.93 41.29 4.41
N ASN A 638 -24.04 40.12 5.06
CA ASN A 638 -24.18 38.84 4.37
C ASN A 638 -25.32 38.86 3.32
N LYS A 639 -26.36 39.69 3.50
CA LYS A 639 -27.46 39.86 2.52
C LYS A 639 -27.01 40.60 1.24
N THR A 640 -26.21 41.67 1.36
CA THR A 640 -25.77 42.46 0.20
C THR A 640 -24.73 41.68 -0.61
N MET A 641 -23.81 40.98 0.06
CA MET A 641 -22.90 40.03 -0.58
C MET A 641 -23.63 38.89 -1.30
N GLN A 642 -24.74 38.36 -0.74
CA GLN A 642 -25.60 37.39 -1.46
C GLN A 642 -26.29 37.99 -2.70
N ILE A 643 -26.68 39.26 -2.68
CA ILE A 643 -27.24 39.95 -3.86
C ILE A 643 -26.16 40.05 -4.96
N GLU A 644 -24.93 40.42 -4.62
CA GLU A 644 -23.85 40.49 -5.60
C GLU A 644 -23.41 39.10 -6.11
N MET A 645 -23.41 38.05 -5.27
CA MET A 645 -23.25 36.67 -5.75
C MET A 645 -24.34 36.26 -6.75
N LYS A 646 -25.58 36.74 -6.57
CA LYS A 646 -26.68 36.53 -7.52
C LYS A 646 -26.47 37.31 -8.83
N ASN A 647 -25.94 38.54 -8.76
CA ASN A 647 -25.58 39.34 -9.93
C ASN A 647 -24.46 38.66 -10.74
N LEU A 648 -23.38 38.22 -10.09
CA LEU A 648 -22.29 37.45 -10.68
C LEU A 648 -22.72 36.06 -11.21
N SER A 649 -23.95 35.63 -10.93
CA SER A 649 -24.51 34.37 -11.43
C SER A 649 -25.44 34.54 -12.64
N GLN A 650 -25.66 35.76 -13.14
CA GLN A 650 -26.50 36.03 -14.32
C GLN A 650 -25.81 35.63 -15.64
N LYS A 651 -26.57 35.59 -16.74
CA LYS A 651 -26.03 35.33 -18.08
C LYS A 651 -25.09 36.45 -18.55
N ARG A 652 -25.49 37.71 -18.36
CA ARG A 652 -24.60 38.85 -18.58
C ARG A 652 -23.50 38.80 -17.53
N TYR A 653 -22.27 38.68 -17.99
CA TYR A 653 -21.07 38.55 -17.20
C TYR A 653 -20.00 39.39 -17.88
N ASP A 654 -19.21 40.10 -17.10
CA ASP A 654 -18.36 41.20 -17.58
C ASP A 654 -16.86 40.95 -17.30
N PHE A 655 -16.54 39.77 -16.78
CA PHE A 655 -15.20 39.30 -16.40
C PHE A 655 -14.79 38.08 -17.25
N PRO A 656 -13.49 37.75 -17.37
CA PRO A 656 -12.97 36.60 -18.11
C PRO A 656 -13.75 35.29 -17.91
N MET A 657 -14.10 34.62 -19.01
CA MET A 657 -14.72 33.29 -18.99
C MET A 657 -14.53 32.55 -20.32
N ILE A 658 -14.59 31.21 -20.27
CA ILE A 658 -14.71 30.37 -21.45
C ILE A 658 -16.20 30.10 -21.70
N LYS A 659 -16.66 30.34 -22.93
CA LYS A 659 -17.97 29.92 -23.41
C LYS A 659 -17.82 28.59 -24.15
N ILE A 660 -18.58 27.57 -23.76
CA ILE A 660 -18.62 26.26 -24.43
C ILE A 660 -20.01 25.99 -25.00
N SER A 661 -20.09 25.45 -26.21
CA SER A 661 -21.32 25.02 -26.88
C SER A 661 -21.08 23.77 -27.74
N ASN A 662 -22.15 23.21 -28.33
CA ASN A 662 -22.09 22.06 -29.24
C ASN A 662 -21.34 20.82 -28.69
N LEU A 663 -21.40 20.59 -27.38
CA LEU A 663 -20.83 19.41 -26.72
C LEU A 663 -21.46 18.12 -27.28
N LYS A 664 -20.65 17.32 -27.97
CA LYS A 664 -21.02 16.03 -28.55
C LYS A 664 -19.94 15.01 -28.21
N ILE A 665 -20.33 13.90 -27.60
CA ILE A 665 -19.48 12.73 -27.48
C ILE A 665 -19.87 11.67 -28.52
N GLU A 666 -18.89 10.91 -28.98
CA GLU A 666 -19.11 9.73 -29.81
C GLU A 666 -18.39 8.51 -29.22
N GLY A 667 -19.09 7.38 -29.21
CA GLY A 667 -18.59 6.09 -28.74
C GLY A 667 -19.72 5.24 -28.13
N PRO A 668 -19.39 4.16 -27.42
CA PRO A 668 -18.04 3.63 -27.31
C PRO A 668 -17.53 3.07 -28.65
N TYR A 669 -16.24 3.24 -28.91
CA TYR A 669 -15.48 2.55 -29.94
C TYR A 669 -14.57 1.51 -29.29
N ASN A 670 -14.15 0.47 -30.03
CA ASN A 670 -13.15 -0.52 -29.58
C ASN A 670 -13.47 -1.14 -28.20
N VAL A 671 -14.73 -1.51 -27.94
CA VAL A 671 -15.18 -2.09 -26.67
C VAL A 671 -14.48 -3.43 -26.41
N GLN A 672 -13.50 -3.44 -25.50
CA GLN A 672 -12.90 -4.66 -24.99
C GLN A 672 -13.71 -5.17 -23.79
N LEU A 673 -14.43 -6.27 -23.98
CA LEU A 673 -15.13 -6.94 -22.89
C LEU A 673 -14.17 -7.83 -22.11
N ASN A 674 -14.11 -7.62 -20.81
CA ASN A 674 -13.45 -8.52 -19.87
C ASN A 674 -14.17 -9.90 -19.91
N PRO A 675 -13.45 -11.05 -19.89
CA PRO A 675 -14.07 -12.39 -19.97
C PRO A 675 -15.14 -12.68 -18.92
N LEU A 676 -15.10 -12.00 -17.76
CA LEU A 676 -16.09 -12.16 -16.69
C LEU A 676 -17.40 -11.39 -16.98
N SER A 677 -17.41 -10.36 -17.84
CA SER A 677 -18.62 -9.63 -18.27
C SER A 677 -19.52 -10.46 -19.19
N PHE A 678 -20.84 -10.38 -19.04
CA PHE A 678 -21.81 -11.10 -19.88
C PHE A 678 -21.87 -10.55 -21.31
N LYS A 679 -22.08 -11.40 -22.31
CA LYS A 679 -22.42 -10.97 -23.68
C LYS A 679 -23.94 -10.99 -23.87
N GLU A 680 -24.53 -9.92 -24.41
CA GLU A 680 -26.00 -9.82 -24.51
C GLU A 680 -26.65 -10.95 -25.32
N GLU A 681 -26.00 -11.37 -26.40
CA GLU A 681 -26.48 -12.42 -27.31
C GLU A 681 -26.40 -13.85 -26.72
N GLN A 682 -25.54 -14.09 -25.73
CA GLN A 682 -25.14 -15.45 -25.32
C GLN A 682 -25.88 -15.99 -24.08
N ARG A 683 -26.90 -15.28 -23.57
CA ARG A 683 -27.77 -15.72 -22.45
C ARG A 683 -28.57 -17.02 -22.69
N LEU A 684 -28.42 -17.65 -23.86
CA LEU A 684 -29.15 -18.84 -24.31
C LEU A 684 -28.72 -20.16 -23.64
N ASN A 685 -27.59 -20.21 -22.92
CA ASN A 685 -27.14 -21.38 -22.17
C ASN A 685 -26.41 -20.97 -20.86
N SER A 686 -27.20 -20.70 -19.81
CA SER A 686 -26.73 -20.17 -18.52
C SER A 686 -25.54 -20.92 -17.92
N ASP A 687 -25.71 -22.22 -17.72
CA ASP A 687 -24.80 -23.01 -16.90
C ASP A 687 -23.47 -23.24 -17.63
N THR A 688 -23.48 -23.25 -18.96
CA THR A 688 -22.27 -23.33 -19.79
C THR A 688 -21.49 -22.01 -19.76
N GLU A 689 -22.15 -20.85 -19.94
CA GLU A 689 -21.47 -19.56 -19.86
C GLU A 689 -20.81 -19.36 -18.48
N ILE A 690 -21.56 -19.65 -17.41
CA ILE A 690 -21.09 -19.53 -16.03
C ILE A 690 -19.95 -20.54 -15.75
N ARG A 691 -20.03 -21.78 -16.27
CA ARG A 691 -18.96 -22.78 -16.17
C ARG A 691 -17.66 -22.28 -16.81
N GLU A 692 -17.71 -21.72 -18.01
CA GLU A 692 -16.51 -21.22 -18.69
C GLU A 692 -15.95 -19.96 -18.04
N LYS A 693 -16.80 -19.07 -17.51
CA LYS A 693 -16.39 -17.93 -16.69
C LYS A 693 -15.65 -18.37 -15.43
N PHE A 694 -16.13 -19.41 -14.73
CA PHE A 694 -15.39 -19.98 -13.61
C PHE A 694 -14.14 -20.77 -14.05
N ARG A 695 -14.13 -21.41 -15.23
CA ARG A 695 -12.92 -22.06 -15.79
C ARG A 695 -11.80 -21.03 -15.99
N TYR A 696 -12.12 -19.90 -16.64
CA TYR A 696 -11.22 -18.75 -16.77
C TYR A 696 -10.75 -18.23 -15.41
N LEU A 697 -11.67 -18.02 -14.46
CA LEU A 697 -11.35 -17.46 -13.15
C LEU A 697 -10.40 -18.35 -12.30
N HIS A 698 -10.52 -19.68 -12.41
CA HIS A 698 -9.55 -20.59 -11.78
C HIS A 698 -8.20 -20.56 -12.51
N ALA A 699 -8.20 -20.61 -13.84
CA ALA A 699 -6.98 -20.62 -14.65
C ALA A 699 -6.13 -19.35 -14.45
N PHE A 700 -6.77 -18.17 -14.48
CA PHE A 700 -6.13 -16.87 -14.18
C PHE A 700 -5.43 -16.88 -12.81
N ASN A 701 -6.02 -17.55 -11.82
CA ASN A 701 -5.49 -17.62 -10.46
C ASN A 701 -4.47 -18.74 -10.22
N GLY A 702 -4.04 -19.47 -11.27
CA GLY A 702 -3.15 -20.62 -11.16
C GLY A 702 -3.76 -21.81 -10.42
N MET A 703 -5.08 -22.00 -10.50
CA MET A 703 -5.82 -23.03 -9.77
C MET A 703 -6.47 -24.06 -10.70
N LYS A 704 -6.54 -25.34 -10.27
CA LYS A 704 -7.37 -26.35 -10.92
C LYS A 704 -8.85 -25.93 -10.88
N PHE A 705 -9.57 -26.05 -11.99
CA PHE A 705 -10.99 -25.71 -12.08
C PHE A 705 -11.84 -26.54 -11.11
N ASN A 706 -12.78 -25.88 -10.43
CA ASN A 706 -13.77 -26.53 -9.57
C ASN A 706 -15.20 -26.12 -9.98
N VAL A 707 -16.03 -27.11 -10.30
CA VAL A 707 -17.42 -26.94 -10.75
C VAL A 707 -18.38 -26.47 -9.64
N ILE A 708 -17.98 -26.53 -8.36
CA ILE A 708 -18.84 -26.18 -7.23
C ILE A 708 -19.43 -24.76 -7.35
N TYR A 709 -18.71 -23.80 -7.94
CA TYR A 709 -19.20 -22.42 -8.09
C TYR A 709 -20.28 -22.27 -9.17
N THR A 710 -20.29 -23.15 -10.17
CA THR A 710 -21.41 -23.28 -11.12
C THR A 710 -22.64 -23.85 -10.42
N TYR A 711 -22.48 -24.81 -9.50
CA TYR A 711 -23.59 -25.32 -8.69
C TYR A 711 -24.10 -24.29 -7.68
N LEU A 712 -23.22 -23.57 -6.96
CA LEU A 712 -23.61 -22.46 -6.07
C LEU A 712 -24.40 -21.38 -6.82
N PHE A 713 -23.96 -20.99 -8.02
CA PHE A 713 -24.72 -20.09 -8.90
C PHE A 713 -26.13 -20.64 -9.18
N ARG A 714 -26.23 -21.91 -9.61
CA ARG A 714 -27.50 -22.56 -9.93
C ARG A 714 -28.42 -22.67 -8.71
N ASP A 715 -27.86 -22.87 -7.52
CA ASP A 715 -28.64 -23.01 -6.30
C ASP A 715 -29.12 -21.63 -5.79
N PHE A 716 -28.32 -20.57 -5.92
CA PHE A 716 -28.81 -19.18 -5.78
C PHE A 716 -29.92 -18.84 -6.81
N GLN A 717 -29.89 -19.41 -8.03
CA GLN A 717 -31.01 -19.29 -8.98
C GLN A 717 -32.28 -20.03 -8.50
N LYS A 718 -32.18 -21.20 -7.87
CA LYS A 718 -33.33 -21.89 -7.25
C LYS A 718 -33.95 -21.05 -6.12
N ASP A 719 -33.11 -20.39 -5.34
CA ASP A 719 -33.51 -19.46 -4.26
C ASP A 719 -34.09 -18.13 -4.79
N LYS A 720 -34.29 -18.02 -6.12
CA LYS A 720 -34.91 -16.87 -6.82
C LYS A 720 -34.10 -15.57 -6.73
N MET A 721 -32.80 -15.68 -6.47
CA MET A 721 -31.87 -14.57 -6.66
C MET A 721 -31.82 -14.21 -8.16
N LYS A 722 -31.57 -12.93 -8.50
CA LYS A 722 -31.44 -12.51 -9.90
C LYS A 722 -30.18 -13.11 -10.53
N TYR A 723 -30.17 -13.29 -11.84
CA TYR A 723 -29.08 -13.95 -12.58
C TYR A 723 -27.71 -13.28 -12.31
N GLU A 724 -27.66 -11.97 -12.43
CA GLU A 724 -26.47 -11.16 -12.20
C GLU A 724 -26.03 -11.20 -10.72
N ASP A 725 -26.97 -11.18 -9.77
CA ASP A 725 -26.70 -11.23 -8.33
C ASP A 725 -26.25 -12.62 -7.87
N ALA A 726 -26.81 -13.70 -8.43
CA ALA A 726 -26.38 -15.08 -8.18
C ALA A 726 -24.95 -15.31 -8.66
N TYR A 727 -24.58 -14.77 -9.84
CA TYR A 727 -23.21 -14.83 -10.34
C TYR A 727 -22.25 -14.01 -9.47
N ARG A 728 -22.67 -12.78 -9.07
CA ARG A 728 -21.91 -11.93 -8.14
C ARG A 728 -21.62 -12.66 -6.82
N ASN A 729 -22.64 -13.27 -6.21
CA ASN A 729 -22.48 -14.03 -4.96
C ASN A 729 -21.62 -15.29 -5.13
N ALA A 730 -21.77 -16.04 -6.23
CA ALA A 730 -20.91 -17.19 -6.52
C ALA A 730 -19.43 -16.78 -6.72
N MET A 731 -19.17 -15.60 -7.28
CA MET A 731 -17.81 -15.03 -7.36
C MET A 731 -17.28 -14.55 -6.00
N ILE A 732 -18.12 -13.94 -5.16
CA ILE A 732 -17.73 -13.63 -3.77
C ILE A 732 -17.35 -14.92 -3.03
N MET A 733 -18.15 -16.00 -3.15
CA MET A 733 -17.81 -17.30 -2.55
C MET A 733 -16.48 -17.88 -3.08
N PHE A 734 -16.13 -17.66 -4.35
CA PHE A 734 -14.82 -18.03 -4.90
C PHE A 734 -13.68 -17.25 -4.25
N PHE A 735 -13.77 -15.92 -4.20
CA PHE A 735 -12.71 -15.06 -3.66
C PHE A 735 -12.58 -15.11 -2.14
N MET A 736 -13.64 -15.50 -1.44
CA MET A 736 -13.66 -15.75 0.00
C MET A 736 -13.21 -17.18 0.36
N SER A 737 -12.98 -18.05 -0.63
CA SER A 737 -12.63 -19.45 -0.39
C SER A 737 -11.19 -19.62 0.15
N PRO A 738 -10.93 -20.60 1.05
CA PRO A 738 -9.57 -20.90 1.49
C PRO A 738 -8.62 -21.30 0.33
N LYS A 739 -9.14 -21.93 -0.73
CA LYS A 739 -8.34 -22.31 -1.92
C LYS A 739 -7.80 -21.07 -2.65
N PHE A 740 -8.58 -19.99 -2.72
CA PHE A 740 -8.11 -18.70 -3.24
C PHE A 740 -7.20 -18.00 -2.22
N LEU A 741 -7.66 -17.80 -0.98
CA LEU A 741 -7.00 -16.96 0.03
C LEU A 741 -5.68 -17.53 0.59
N ILE A 742 -5.42 -18.83 0.43
CA ILE A 742 -4.24 -19.50 0.98
C ILE A 742 -3.34 -20.02 -0.14
N LEU A 743 -2.03 -19.83 0.05
CA LEU A 743 -0.95 -20.45 -0.68
C LEU A 743 -0.31 -21.56 0.18
N ASN A 744 -0.07 -22.71 -0.44
CA ASN A 744 0.72 -23.78 0.16
C ASN A 744 2.21 -23.38 0.16
N SER A 745 2.86 -23.28 1.33
CA SER A 745 4.29 -22.95 1.47
C SER A 745 5.23 -24.04 0.99
N GLU A 746 4.75 -25.27 0.83
CA GLU A 746 5.48 -26.42 0.30
C GLU A 746 4.86 -26.89 -1.03
N PRO A 747 4.95 -26.09 -2.11
CA PRO A 747 4.29 -26.38 -3.38
C PRO A 747 4.84 -27.64 -4.06
N LYS A 748 4.02 -28.70 -4.10
CA LYS A 748 4.42 -30.03 -4.62
C LYS A 748 4.24 -30.18 -6.12
N THR A 749 3.24 -29.52 -6.72
CA THR A 749 2.97 -29.58 -8.16
C THR A 749 3.52 -28.36 -8.90
N ILE A 750 3.65 -28.44 -10.23
CA ILE A 750 4.14 -27.34 -11.05
C ILE A 750 3.19 -26.14 -10.96
N GLU A 751 1.87 -26.37 -10.98
CA GLU A 751 0.85 -25.31 -10.85
C GLU A 751 0.96 -24.61 -9.50
N GLN A 752 1.18 -25.38 -8.42
CA GLN A 752 1.42 -24.82 -7.09
C GLN A 752 2.70 -23.98 -7.06
N LYS A 753 3.81 -24.44 -7.67
CA LYS A 753 5.07 -23.66 -7.74
C LYS A 753 4.88 -22.36 -8.54
N VAL A 754 4.23 -22.42 -9.70
CA VAL A 754 3.97 -21.26 -10.56
C VAL A 754 3.07 -20.25 -9.85
N ARG A 755 1.96 -20.69 -9.25
CA ARG A 755 1.08 -19.84 -8.44
C ARG A 755 1.86 -19.18 -7.30
N TYR A 756 2.60 -19.98 -6.53
CA TYR A 756 3.36 -19.46 -5.39
C TYR A 756 4.42 -18.44 -5.81
N LEU A 757 5.23 -18.73 -6.83
CA LEU A 757 6.27 -17.81 -7.31
C LEU A 757 5.67 -16.51 -7.86
N SER A 758 4.54 -16.54 -8.57
CA SER A 758 3.90 -15.30 -9.04
C SER A 758 3.44 -14.40 -7.88
N TYR A 759 2.86 -15.00 -6.84
CA TYR A 759 2.51 -14.25 -5.63
C TYR A 759 3.76 -13.79 -4.86
N ALA A 760 4.83 -14.62 -4.79
CA ALA A 760 6.09 -14.23 -4.15
C ALA A 760 6.83 -13.09 -4.89
N ALA A 761 6.85 -13.10 -6.24
CA ALA A 761 7.72 -12.28 -7.09
C ALA A 761 7.01 -11.15 -7.88
N HIS A 762 5.73 -11.31 -8.23
CA HIS A 762 4.91 -10.27 -8.91
C HIS A 762 3.77 -9.73 -8.03
N LYS A 763 3.65 -10.24 -6.80
CA LYS A 763 2.60 -9.91 -5.82
C LYS A 763 1.20 -9.99 -6.43
N SER A 764 0.95 -10.95 -7.32
CA SER A 764 -0.32 -11.11 -8.03
C SER A 764 -0.46 -12.53 -8.60
N ALA A 765 -1.68 -12.88 -9.03
CA ALA A 765 -1.97 -14.06 -9.81
C ALA A 765 -1.09 -14.18 -11.09
N PRO A 766 -0.75 -15.43 -11.51
CA PRO A 766 0.17 -15.66 -12.63
C PRO A 766 -0.46 -15.28 -13.97
N SER A 767 0.22 -14.43 -14.74
CA SER A 767 -0.17 -14.14 -16.13
C SER A 767 0.06 -15.35 -17.04
N HIS A 768 -0.61 -15.38 -18.19
CA HIS A 768 -0.35 -16.39 -19.23
C HIS A 768 1.12 -16.36 -19.70
N GLU A 769 1.70 -15.15 -19.81
CA GLU A 769 3.12 -14.96 -20.09
C GLU A 769 4.01 -15.61 -19.01
N PHE A 770 3.70 -15.38 -17.73
CA PHE A 770 4.43 -15.97 -16.61
C PHE A 770 4.43 -17.50 -16.63
N HIS A 771 3.26 -18.11 -16.90
CA HIS A 771 3.14 -19.55 -17.10
C HIS A 771 4.05 -20.05 -18.24
N LYS A 772 4.11 -19.31 -19.36
CA LYS A 772 4.97 -19.65 -20.51
C LYS A 772 6.46 -19.52 -20.15
N SER A 773 6.89 -18.36 -19.67
CA SER A 773 8.29 -18.07 -19.34
C SER A 773 8.85 -19.05 -18.30
N TYR A 774 8.11 -19.32 -17.22
CA TYR A 774 8.49 -20.34 -16.24
C TYR A 774 8.63 -21.72 -16.88
N SER A 775 7.67 -22.14 -17.70
CA SER A 775 7.68 -23.47 -18.34
C SER A 775 8.85 -23.64 -19.31
N ASP A 776 9.17 -22.62 -20.11
CA ASP A 776 10.23 -22.70 -21.12
C ASP A 776 11.64 -22.59 -20.49
N LEU A 777 11.82 -21.78 -19.46
CA LEU A 777 13.08 -21.73 -18.69
C LEU A 777 13.29 -23.01 -17.88
N LYS A 778 12.22 -23.60 -17.33
CA LYS A 778 12.27 -24.90 -16.64
C LYS A 778 12.67 -26.06 -17.55
N LYS A 779 12.18 -26.10 -18.80
CA LYS A 779 12.66 -27.06 -19.83
C LYS A 779 14.17 -26.90 -20.10
N ARG A 780 14.67 -25.67 -20.11
CA ARG A 780 16.11 -25.35 -20.28
C ARG A 780 16.95 -25.58 -19.02
N LYS A 781 16.33 -25.88 -17.87
CA LYS A 781 16.94 -25.91 -16.53
C LYS A 781 17.60 -24.58 -16.11
N ASP A 782 17.17 -23.47 -16.71
CA ASP A 782 17.74 -22.14 -16.49
C ASP A 782 17.02 -21.40 -15.36
N ALA A 783 17.48 -21.66 -14.13
CA ALA A 783 16.93 -21.05 -12.92
C ALA A 783 17.35 -19.59 -12.72
N LEU A 784 18.54 -19.21 -13.21
CA LEU A 784 19.07 -17.85 -13.05
C LEU A 784 18.50 -16.90 -14.10
N GLY A 785 18.29 -17.37 -15.34
CA GLY A 785 17.54 -16.64 -16.35
C GLY A 785 16.09 -16.38 -15.95
N LEU A 786 15.47 -17.26 -15.13
CA LEU A 786 14.17 -16.97 -14.50
C LEU A 786 14.27 -15.86 -13.45
N GLY A 787 15.27 -15.90 -12.57
CA GLY A 787 15.53 -14.83 -11.60
C GLY A 787 15.71 -13.46 -12.27
N LYS A 788 16.51 -13.41 -13.34
CA LYS A 788 16.69 -12.20 -14.15
C LYS A 788 15.41 -11.76 -14.86
N TRP A 789 14.70 -12.66 -15.54
CA TRP A 789 13.44 -12.33 -16.23
C TRP A 789 12.40 -11.73 -15.26
N LEU A 790 12.34 -12.22 -14.02
CA LEU A 790 11.48 -11.66 -12.98
C LEU A 790 11.86 -10.22 -12.58
N ILE A 791 13.16 -9.87 -12.55
CA ILE A 791 13.64 -8.51 -12.24
C ILE A 791 13.37 -7.52 -13.39
N ASP A 792 13.55 -8.00 -14.62
CA ASP A 792 13.37 -7.19 -15.83
C ASP A 792 11.87 -6.91 -16.11
N HIS A 793 10.97 -7.85 -15.78
CA HIS A 793 9.54 -7.80 -16.12
C HIS A 793 8.72 -6.68 -15.43
N ASP A 794 7.71 -6.15 -16.12
CA ASP A 794 6.92 -4.95 -15.74
C ASP A 794 6.18 -5.05 -14.41
N ARG A 795 5.97 -6.25 -13.86
CA ARG A 795 5.34 -6.46 -12.54
C ARG A 795 6.33 -6.47 -11.37
N PHE A 796 7.65 -6.48 -11.62
CA PHE A 796 8.66 -6.42 -10.57
C PHE A 796 8.59 -5.20 -9.63
N PRO A 797 8.17 -3.98 -10.06
CA PRO A 797 7.95 -2.87 -9.13
C PRO A 797 7.08 -3.25 -7.94
N ARG A 798 6.02 -4.05 -8.14
CA ARG A 798 5.12 -4.50 -7.05
C ARG A 798 5.85 -5.29 -5.95
N PHE A 799 6.89 -6.04 -6.32
CA PHE A 799 7.75 -6.73 -5.35
C PHE A 799 8.61 -5.74 -4.59
N VAL A 800 9.33 -4.87 -5.30
CA VAL A 800 10.24 -3.88 -4.70
C VAL A 800 9.47 -2.95 -3.75
N GLN A 801 8.33 -2.42 -4.17
CA GLN A 801 7.48 -1.55 -3.34
C GLN A 801 7.03 -2.25 -2.06
N ALA A 802 6.44 -3.44 -2.18
CA ALA A 802 5.94 -4.19 -1.02
C ALA A 802 7.07 -4.69 -0.10
N PHE A 803 8.27 -4.97 -0.63
CA PHE A 803 9.46 -5.32 0.14
C PHE A 803 10.01 -4.12 0.90
N THR A 804 10.32 -3.02 0.18
CA THR A 804 10.87 -1.77 0.74
C THR A 804 10.01 -1.25 1.88
N TYR A 805 8.69 -1.19 1.66
CA TYR A 805 7.73 -0.69 2.64
C TYR A 805 7.71 -1.49 3.95
N GLN A 806 7.92 -2.81 3.88
CA GLN A 806 7.89 -3.70 5.04
C GLN A 806 9.28 -3.84 5.71
N TRP A 807 10.35 -3.97 4.93
CA TRP A 807 11.73 -4.12 5.44
C TRP A 807 12.21 -2.85 6.16
N LEU A 808 11.98 -1.68 5.56
CA LEU A 808 12.28 -0.37 6.17
C LEU A 808 11.16 0.09 7.13
N LYS A 809 10.11 -0.71 7.33
CA LYS A 809 8.96 -0.45 8.22
C LYS A 809 8.28 0.91 7.97
N LEU A 810 8.23 1.35 6.70
CA LEU A 810 7.74 2.67 6.28
C LEU A 810 6.29 2.95 6.69
N GLY A 811 5.47 1.92 6.83
CA GLY A 811 4.09 2.04 7.35
C GLY A 811 3.98 2.54 8.79
N ILE A 812 5.09 2.73 9.52
CA ILE A 812 5.10 3.40 10.84
C ILE A 812 4.97 4.93 10.68
N ILE A 813 5.43 5.50 9.56
CA ILE A 813 5.40 6.95 9.27
C ILE A 813 3.97 7.51 9.30
N GLU A 814 2.97 6.74 8.86
CA GLU A 814 1.56 7.17 8.87
C GLU A 814 1.00 7.42 10.29
N GLN A 815 1.61 6.84 11.33
CA GLN A 815 1.16 6.96 12.72
C GLN A 815 2.09 7.85 13.54
N ASN A 816 3.40 7.67 13.40
CA ASN A 816 4.44 8.48 14.03
C ASN A 816 4.67 9.77 13.20
N GLN A 817 3.58 10.47 12.87
CA GLN A 817 3.67 11.62 11.98
C GLN A 817 4.49 12.75 12.63
N PRO A 818 5.39 13.42 11.90
CA PRO A 818 6.23 14.48 12.46
C PRO A 818 5.41 15.61 13.08
N ASP A 819 5.88 16.22 14.17
CA ASP A 819 5.15 17.34 14.77
C ASP A 819 4.88 18.47 13.75
N THR A 820 3.61 18.81 13.59
CA THR A 820 3.12 19.76 12.58
C THR A 820 3.60 21.21 12.79
N GLY A 821 4.01 21.57 14.02
CA GLY A 821 4.60 22.87 14.32
C GLY A 821 6.08 22.93 13.97
N LYS A 822 6.86 21.93 14.42
CA LYS A 822 8.30 21.78 14.21
C LYS A 822 8.66 21.49 12.75
N TYR A 823 7.90 20.64 12.08
CA TYR A 823 8.24 20.07 10.77
C TYR A 823 7.28 20.50 9.65
N ARG A 824 6.86 21.77 9.61
CA ARG A 824 5.88 22.28 8.64
C ARG A 824 6.19 21.96 7.16
N ASN A 825 7.46 21.96 6.77
CA ASN A 825 7.87 21.69 5.38
C ASN A 825 7.60 20.23 4.96
N TYR A 826 7.68 19.27 5.90
CA TYR A 826 7.35 17.86 5.65
C TYR A 826 5.96 17.67 5.05
N TYR A 827 4.99 18.45 5.57
CA TYR A 827 3.61 18.47 5.10
C TYR A 827 3.39 19.37 3.88
N LYS A 828 4.12 20.49 3.78
CA LYS A 828 3.99 21.43 2.65
C LYS A 828 4.49 20.81 1.35
N ASP A 829 5.67 20.19 1.40
CA ASP A 829 6.41 19.73 0.23
C ASP A 829 6.25 18.20 0.02
N ASN A 830 5.20 17.62 0.64
CA ASN A 830 4.80 16.20 0.64
C ASN A 830 5.96 15.20 0.78
N LEU A 831 6.85 15.43 1.75
CA LEU A 831 8.06 14.63 1.92
C LEU A 831 7.75 13.16 2.29
N ALA A 832 6.58 12.86 2.86
CA ALA A 832 6.16 11.50 3.18
C ALA A 832 6.13 10.57 1.94
N ASP A 833 5.43 10.99 0.88
CA ASP A 833 5.37 10.25 -0.38
C ASP A 833 6.74 10.28 -1.10
N ALA A 834 7.41 11.44 -1.10
CA ALA A 834 8.66 11.60 -1.83
C ALA A 834 9.81 10.74 -1.24
N GLN A 835 10.01 10.78 0.08
CA GLN A 835 11.03 9.97 0.76
C GLN A 835 10.76 8.46 0.63
N ARG A 836 9.48 8.05 0.58
CA ARG A 836 9.11 6.66 0.28
C ARG A 836 9.54 6.28 -1.14
N LEU A 837 9.22 7.12 -2.13
CA LEU A 837 9.56 6.88 -3.54
C LEU A 837 11.07 6.84 -3.77
N GLU A 838 11.87 7.66 -3.08
CA GLU A 838 13.34 7.56 -3.10
C GLU A 838 13.83 6.14 -2.77
N ALA A 839 13.34 5.55 -1.68
CA ALA A 839 13.75 4.20 -1.27
C ALA A 839 13.27 3.12 -2.26
N GLU A 840 12.08 3.27 -2.85
CA GLU A 840 11.55 2.35 -3.86
C GLU A 840 12.36 2.40 -5.16
N PHE A 841 12.65 3.60 -5.69
CA PHE A 841 13.51 3.77 -6.86
C PHE A 841 14.94 3.31 -6.60
N TYR A 842 15.47 3.57 -5.40
CA TYR A 842 16.80 3.14 -5.00
C TYR A 842 16.95 1.62 -5.02
N LEU A 843 16.07 0.88 -4.31
CA LEU A 843 16.12 -0.58 -4.33
C LEU A 843 15.78 -1.16 -5.69
N MET A 844 14.91 -0.53 -6.48
CA MET A 844 14.65 -0.95 -7.86
C MET A 844 15.92 -0.90 -8.72
N ASN A 845 16.72 0.17 -8.58
CA ASN A 845 18.05 0.27 -9.18
C ASN A 845 19.01 -0.79 -8.62
N MET A 846 18.99 -1.10 -7.31
CA MET A 846 19.85 -2.14 -6.73
C MET A 846 19.62 -3.51 -7.39
N PHE A 847 18.36 -3.89 -7.63
CA PHE A 847 18.02 -5.12 -8.36
C PHE A 847 18.36 -5.04 -9.85
N ARG A 848 17.85 -4.04 -10.58
CA ARG A 848 17.95 -3.97 -12.05
C ARG A 848 19.36 -3.72 -12.57
N GLU A 849 20.11 -2.82 -11.92
CA GLU A 849 21.53 -2.57 -12.24
C GLU A 849 22.47 -3.57 -11.55
N ASN A 850 21.92 -4.61 -10.91
CA ASN A 850 22.59 -5.69 -10.20
C ASN A 850 23.78 -5.21 -9.34
N ARG A 851 23.48 -4.30 -8.41
CA ARG A 851 24.46 -3.58 -7.59
C ARG A 851 24.99 -4.44 -6.44
N PRO A 852 26.27 -4.29 -6.03
CA PRO A 852 26.83 -5.02 -4.89
C PRO A 852 26.15 -4.61 -3.58
N VAL A 853 25.97 -5.55 -2.65
CA VAL A 853 25.17 -5.32 -1.43
C VAL A 853 25.67 -4.14 -0.59
N ARG A 854 26.99 -3.88 -0.57
CA ARG A 854 27.61 -2.78 0.19
C ARG A 854 27.07 -1.38 -0.17
N GLU A 855 26.50 -1.20 -1.37
CA GLU A 855 25.82 0.05 -1.73
C GLU A 855 24.54 0.31 -0.90
N LEU A 856 23.99 -0.68 -0.19
CA LEU A 856 22.90 -0.47 0.79
C LEU A 856 23.32 0.49 1.93
N VAL A 857 24.62 0.55 2.27
CA VAL A 857 25.16 1.53 3.22
C VAL A 857 26.01 2.61 2.55
N ASP A 858 26.84 2.29 1.55
CA ASP A 858 27.72 3.24 0.89
C ASP A 858 27.53 3.30 -0.64
N SER A 859 26.63 4.20 -1.06
CA SER A 859 26.56 4.71 -2.42
C SER A 859 26.92 6.19 -2.51
N ASP A 860 27.31 6.60 -3.71
CA ASP A 860 27.57 7.98 -4.13
C ASP A 860 26.41 8.58 -4.98
N TYR A 861 25.26 7.91 -4.98
CA TYR A 861 24.01 8.31 -5.65
C TYR A 861 22.76 8.05 -4.80
N SER A 862 21.68 8.78 -5.12
CA SER A 862 20.29 8.47 -4.74
C SER A 862 19.31 8.91 -5.83
N PHE A 863 18.00 8.83 -5.58
CA PHE A 863 16.92 9.21 -6.50
C PHE A 863 16.06 10.32 -5.89
N TRP A 864 16.15 11.53 -6.45
CA TRP A 864 15.47 12.72 -5.92
C TRP A 864 14.55 13.36 -6.97
N ASN A 865 13.38 13.81 -6.54
CA ASN A 865 12.64 14.88 -7.21
C ASN A 865 13.04 16.25 -6.61
N GLN A 866 12.49 17.34 -7.13
CA GLN A 866 12.84 18.70 -6.67
C GLN A 866 12.59 18.93 -5.16
N ALA A 867 11.55 18.30 -4.59
CA ALA A 867 11.26 18.41 -3.15
C ALA A 867 12.36 17.80 -2.28
N LEU A 868 12.83 16.59 -2.61
CA LEU A 868 13.96 15.95 -1.92
C LEU A 868 15.29 16.66 -2.18
N GLU A 869 15.53 17.13 -3.40
CA GLU A 869 16.75 17.86 -3.72
C GLU A 869 16.84 19.17 -2.92
N ASN A 870 15.72 19.91 -2.79
CA ASN A 870 15.62 21.06 -1.90
C ASN A 870 15.85 20.67 -0.43
N PHE A 871 15.25 19.57 0.04
CA PHE A 871 15.33 19.09 1.43
C PHE A 871 16.76 18.67 1.83
N TYR A 872 17.45 17.90 1.01
CA TYR A 872 18.79 17.39 1.32
C TYR A 872 19.93 18.40 1.07
N THR A 873 19.72 19.40 0.22
CA THR A 873 20.76 20.41 -0.10
C THR A 873 20.53 21.77 0.55
N GLY A 874 19.32 22.07 1.02
CA GLY A 874 18.91 23.40 1.48
C GLY A 874 18.65 24.41 0.36
N SER A 875 18.74 24.02 -0.92
CA SER A 875 18.72 24.90 -2.11
C SER A 875 17.32 25.42 -2.49
N TYR A 876 16.48 25.80 -1.52
CA TYR A 876 15.08 26.17 -1.76
C TYR A 876 14.93 27.47 -2.58
N GLN A 877 14.64 27.33 -3.88
CA GLN A 877 14.43 28.46 -4.80
C GLN A 877 12.97 29.00 -4.85
N GLY A 878 12.14 28.68 -3.84
CA GLY A 878 10.81 29.30 -3.70
C GLY A 878 9.68 28.73 -4.56
N GLN A 879 9.96 27.81 -5.50
CA GLN A 879 8.91 27.14 -6.28
C GLN A 879 8.29 25.97 -5.51
N GLU A 880 6.96 25.91 -5.50
CA GLU A 880 6.19 24.75 -5.01
C GLU A 880 6.16 23.68 -6.09
N SER A 881 6.57 22.45 -5.74
CA SER A 881 6.72 21.32 -6.66
C SER A 881 5.77 20.19 -6.25
N ASP A 882 4.55 20.21 -6.78
CA ASP A 882 3.56 19.11 -6.65
C ASP A 882 3.98 17.84 -7.44
N ASP A 883 5.14 17.86 -8.10
CA ASP A 883 5.63 16.84 -9.01
C ASP A 883 6.30 15.66 -8.27
N LEU A 884 5.50 14.62 -8.05
CA LEU A 884 5.93 13.32 -7.52
C LEU A 884 6.43 12.35 -8.62
N GLU A 885 6.36 12.73 -9.91
CA GLU A 885 6.63 11.83 -11.03
C GLU A 885 8.07 11.99 -11.56
N ASN A 886 8.63 13.21 -11.50
CA ASN A 886 9.98 13.53 -11.98
C ASN A 886 11.11 13.20 -10.97
N PHE A 887 11.31 11.91 -10.68
CA PHE A 887 12.48 11.40 -9.95
C PHE A 887 13.70 11.19 -10.87
N VAL A 888 14.87 11.71 -10.47
CA VAL A 888 16.12 11.60 -11.23
C VAL A 888 17.23 11.02 -10.37
N LYS A 889 18.09 10.18 -10.95
CA LYS A 889 19.32 9.70 -10.30
C LYS A 889 20.30 10.86 -10.12
N ARG A 890 20.53 11.28 -8.87
CA ARG A 890 21.46 12.35 -8.49
C ARG A 890 22.70 11.74 -7.81
N SER A 891 23.85 12.41 -7.90
CA SER A 891 24.97 12.08 -7.01
C SER A 891 24.72 12.66 -5.62
N SER A 892 25.00 11.86 -4.59
CA SER A 892 24.81 12.17 -3.18
C SER A 892 26.13 12.45 -2.43
N LYS A 893 27.26 12.35 -3.14
CA LYS A 893 28.62 12.34 -2.60
C LYS A 893 28.99 13.61 -1.85
N ASN A 894 28.61 14.77 -2.38
CA ASN A 894 28.97 16.08 -1.80
C ASN A 894 28.06 16.46 -0.61
N GLN A 895 27.00 15.69 -0.36
CA GLN A 895 25.98 15.95 0.64
C GLN A 895 26.10 15.02 1.86
N GLN A 896 27.10 14.13 1.90
CA GLN A 896 27.18 13.01 2.86
C GLN A 896 25.88 12.18 2.92
N ARG A 897 25.23 11.98 1.75
CA ARG A 897 24.03 11.16 1.56
C ARG A 897 24.34 9.93 0.69
N GLY A 898 23.35 9.10 0.42
CA GLY A 898 23.50 7.80 -0.25
C GLY A 898 23.55 6.66 0.77
N GLY A 899 23.18 5.45 0.35
CA GLY A 899 22.83 4.36 1.26
C GLY A 899 21.57 4.63 2.09
N ILE A 900 20.91 3.56 2.55
CA ILE A 900 19.64 3.60 3.28
C ILE A 900 19.73 4.40 4.57
N LEU A 901 20.89 4.34 5.25
CA LEU A 901 21.13 4.97 6.54
C LEU A 901 21.01 6.51 6.51
N THR A 902 21.08 7.14 5.33
CA THR A 902 20.98 8.59 5.17
C THR A 902 19.66 9.05 4.51
N MET A 903 18.76 8.12 4.16
CA MET A 903 17.47 8.42 3.54
C MET A 903 16.43 8.88 4.57
N GLY A 904 15.69 9.93 4.25
CA GLY A 904 14.64 10.49 5.11
C GLY A 904 13.55 9.48 5.49
N SER A 905 13.19 8.55 4.60
CA SER A 905 12.18 7.53 4.88
C SER A 905 12.60 6.54 5.97
N PHE A 906 13.85 6.07 5.94
CA PHE A 906 14.43 5.26 7.01
C PHE A 906 14.54 6.06 8.32
N LEU A 907 15.04 7.29 8.25
CA LEU A 907 15.26 8.17 9.40
C LEU A 907 13.94 8.60 10.07
N THR A 908 12.84 8.71 9.30
CA THR A 908 11.48 8.98 9.79
C THR A 908 10.82 7.72 10.36
N ALA A 909 10.89 6.58 9.66
CA ALA A 909 10.28 5.32 10.13
C ALA A 909 10.90 4.80 11.45
N THR A 910 12.16 5.14 11.71
CA THR A 910 12.88 4.86 12.96
C THR A 910 12.63 5.86 14.09
N GLY A 911 12.08 7.05 13.80
CA GLY A 911 11.67 8.04 14.80
C GLY A 911 10.26 7.82 15.39
N ASN A 912 9.84 8.73 16.27
CA ASN A 912 8.47 8.80 16.82
C ASN A 912 7.67 10.03 16.35
N GLY A 913 8.25 10.86 15.48
CA GLY A 913 7.67 12.13 14.99
C GLY A 913 8.06 13.37 15.82
N VAL A 914 8.52 13.18 17.06
CA VAL A 914 9.02 14.25 17.95
C VAL A 914 10.54 14.20 18.05
N ASP A 915 11.07 13.00 18.27
CA ASP A 915 12.45 12.62 18.54
C ASP A 915 13.03 11.69 17.44
N PRO A 916 14.36 11.72 17.20
CA PRO A 916 15.01 10.91 16.18
C PRO A 916 15.23 9.44 16.56
N LEU A 917 15.19 9.11 17.86
CA LEU A 917 15.44 7.77 18.44
C LEU A 917 16.70 7.03 17.89
N PRO A 918 17.93 7.52 18.12
CA PRO A 918 19.14 6.94 17.52
C PRO A 918 19.44 5.49 17.93
N LEU A 919 19.11 5.09 19.17
CA LEU A 919 19.19 3.69 19.61
C LEU A 919 18.30 2.75 18.76
N ARG A 920 17.13 3.22 18.30
CA ARG A 920 16.23 2.45 17.43
C ARG A 920 16.77 2.32 16.00
N ARG A 921 17.59 3.29 15.55
CA ARG A 921 18.37 3.19 14.29
C ARG A 921 19.51 2.18 14.43
N ALA A 922 20.29 2.26 15.49
CA ALA A 922 21.35 1.30 15.81
C ALA A 922 20.82 -0.15 15.89
N ALA A 923 19.70 -0.35 16.60
CA ALA A 923 19.07 -1.66 16.72
C ALA A 923 18.59 -2.21 15.36
N TRP A 924 18.05 -1.35 14.49
CA TRP A 924 17.67 -1.76 13.13
C TRP A 924 18.89 -2.17 12.29
N ILE A 925 20.02 -1.44 12.40
CA ILE A 925 21.28 -1.78 11.70
C ILE A 925 21.77 -3.17 12.13
N SER A 926 21.81 -3.45 13.44
CA SER A 926 22.26 -4.75 13.99
C SER A 926 21.46 -5.93 13.41
N ASP A 927 20.13 -5.85 13.44
CA ASP A 927 19.22 -6.92 12.95
C ASP A 927 19.13 -6.99 11.41
N ASN A 928 19.12 -5.85 10.70
CA ASN A 928 18.72 -5.80 9.28
C ASN A 928 19.87 -5.58 8.29
N LEU A 929 21.05 -5.20 8.76
CA LEU A 929 22.27 -5.05 7.93
C LEU A 929 23.47 -5.85 8.42
N LEU A 930 23.50 -6.29 9.69
CA LEU A 930 24.64 -7.04 10.23
C LEU A 930 24.32 -8.48 10.65
N ASP A 931 23.06 -8.93 10.50
CA ASP A 931 22.60 -10.27 10.90
C ASP A 931 22.97 -10.62 12.35
N SER A 932 23.03 -9.60 13.21
CA SER A 932 23.32 -9.69 14.64
C SER A 932 22.05 -9.29 15.41
N PRO A 933 21.10 -10.23 15.59
CA PRO A 933 19.89 -9.96 16.36
C PRO A 933 20.26 -9.61 17.81
N LEU A 934 19.55 -8.62 18.34
CA LEU A 934 19.65 -8.26 19.75
C LEU A 934 18.87 -9.26 20.60
N PRO A 935 19.32 -9.56 21.83
CA PRO A 935 18.51 -10.29 22.78
C PRO A 935 17.30 -9.44 23.22
N SER A 936 16.30 -10.09 23.80
CA SER A 936 15.19 -9.38 24.45
C SER A 936 15.74 -8.47 25.55
N PRO A 937 15.33 -7.19 25.63
CA PRO A 937 15.76 -6.32 26.72
C PRO A 937 15.29 -6.89 28.07
N PRO A 938 16.06 -6.71 29.15
CA PRO A 938 15.67 -7.17 30.47
C PRO A 938 14.45 -6.40 30.99
N ASP A 939 13.63 -7.06 31.81
CA ASP A 939 12.43 -6.47 32.44
C ASP A 939 12.85 -5.54 33.59
N VAL A 940 13.21 -4.30 33.25
CA VAL A 940 13.72 -3.26 34.14
C VAL A 940 12.91 -1.98 33.92
N ASP A 941 12.51 -1.30 35.00
CA ASP A 941 11.84 -0.01 34.89
C ASP A 941 12.83 1.08 34.48
N VAL A 942 12.68 1.61 33.26
CA VAL A 942 13.54 2.66 32.71
C VAL A 942 13.13 4.07 33.16
N VAL A 943 11.95 4.24 33.77
CA VAL A 943 11.41 5.57 34.11
C VAL A 943 12.22 6.23 35.23
N ASP A 944 12.74 5.46 36.19
CA ASP A 944 13.62 6.00 37.23
C ASP A 944 14.92 6.58 36.62
N PHE A 945 15.47 5.95 35.57
CA PHE A 945 16.65 6.43 34.84
C PHE A 945 16.36 7.65 33.95
N GLU A 946 15.16 7.78 33.36
CA GLU A 946 14.77 8.99 32.61
C GLU A 946 14.57 10.24 33.50
N ASN A 947 14.29 10.04 34.79
CA ASN A 947 14.20 11.14 35.76
C ASN A 947 15.59 11.67 36.15
N GLU A 948 16.62 10.82 36.14
CA GLU A 948 18.03 11.23 36.30
C GLU A 948 18.60 11.86 35.02
N ARG A 949 18.11 13.05 34.69
CA ARG A 949 18.57 13.89 33.55
C ARG A 949 19.96 14.52 33.78
N SER A 950 20.93 13.72 34.20
CA SER A 950 22.31 14.14 34.52
C SER A 950 23.13 14.53 33.29
N GLY A 951 22.82 13.97 32.12
CA GLY A 951 23.46 14.28 30.84
C GLY A 951 22.72 15.31 29.97
N LYS A 952 23.47 16.22 29.33
CA LYS A 952 22.97 17.18 28.31
C LYS A 952 23.00 16.60 26.89
N THR A 953 23.95 15.72 26.62
CA THR A 953 24.20 15.06 25.33
C THR A 953 23.49 13.70 25.23
N LEU A 954 23.55 13.04 24.07
CA LEU A 954 23.21 11.61 23.99
C LEU A 954 24.26 10.76 24.75
N ARG A 955 25.55 11.06 24.53
CA ARG A 955 26.70 10.36 25.11
C ARG A 955 26.62 10.21 26.63
N GLU A 956 26.42 11.31 27.34
CA GLU A 956 26.34 11.33 28.81
C GLU A 956 25.17 10.50 29.34
N ARG A 957 24.04 10.46 28.62
CA ARG A 957 22.87 9.64 28.99
C ARG A 957 23.10 8.15 28.75
N LEU A 958 23.82 7.78 27.69
CA LEU A 958 24.18 6.38 27.41
C LEU A 958 25.18 5.84 28.44
N ALA A 959 26.13 6.66 28.92
CA ALA A 959 27.12 6.24 29.92
C ALA A 959 26.46 5.69 31.20
N VAL A 960 25.44 6.37 31.73
CA VAL A 960 24.66 5.91 32.90
C VAL A 960 23.98 4.54 32.66
N HIS A 961 23.57 4.24 31.43
CA HIS A 961 22.96 2.96 31.08
C HIS A 961 24.01 1.84 30.92
N ALA A 962 25.20 2.17 30.40
CA ALA A 962 26.29 1.23 30.18
C ALA A 962 26.93 0.71 31.49
N GLU A 963 26.78 1.42 32.61
CA GLU A 963 27.21 0.98 33.95
C GLU A 963 26.34 -0.15 34.54
N ASN A 964 25.10 -0.33 34.07
CA ASN A 964 24.21 -1.37 34.57
C ASN A 964 24.53 -2.74 33.91
N PRO A 965 24.94 -3.78 34.67
CA PRO A 965 25.30 -5.09 34.10
C PRO A 965 24.18 -5.77 33.30
N ALA A 966 22.90 -5.46 33.56
CA ALA A 966 21.77 -5.99 32.80
C ALA A 966 21.59 -5.31 31.43
N CYS A 967 22.02 -4.05 31.30
CA CYS A 967 21.89 -3.25 30.07
C CYS A 967 23.14 -3.31 29.18
N HIS A 968 24.31 -3.50 29.81
CA HIS A 968 25.63 -3.43 29.16
C HIS A 968 25.76 -4.32 27.90
N SER A 969 25.20 -5.54 27.91
CA SER A 969 25.27 -6.49 26.78
C SER A 969 24.66 -5.95 25.48
N CYS A 970 23.54 -5.23 25.57
CA CYS A 970 22.93 -4.56 24.42
C CYS A 970 23.65 -3.25 24.08
N HIS A 971 23.91 -2.42 25.10
CA HIS A 971 24.48 -1.09 24.92
C HIS A 971 25.88 -1.13 24.27
N LYS A 972 26.70 -2.12 24.60
CA LYS A 972 28.01 -2.37 23.96
C LYS A 972 27.93 -2.62 22.45
N ARG A 973 26.80 -3.05 21.88
CA ARG A 973 26.62 -3.17 20.42
C ARG A 973 26.01 -1.92 19.78
N LEU A 974 25.31 -1.08 20.56
CA LEU A 974 24.41 -0.05 20.04
C LEU A 974 24.90 1.37 20.23
N ASP A 975 25.60 1.68 21.32
CA ASP A 975 25.84 3.09 21.70
C ASP A 975 26.72 3.83 20.70
N SER A 976 27.77 3.18 20.19
CA SER A 976 28.63 3.75 19.14
C SER A 976 27.86 4.05 17.86
N LEU A 977 26.97 3.13 17.43
CA LEU A 977 26.09 3.34 16.29
C LEU A 977 25.05 4.45 16.57
N ALA A 978 24.51 4.51 17.78
CA ALA A 978 23.51 5.50 18.17
C ALA A 978 24.08 6.92 18.20
N ILE A 979 25.28 7.11 18.73
CA ILE A 979 26.01 8.39 18.72
C ILE A 979 26.23 8.87 17.28
N LEU A 980 26.71 7.99 16.39
CA LEU A 980 26.91 8.33 14.97
C LEU A 980 25.58 8.63 14.23
N MET A 981 24.48 7.97 14.61
CA MET A 981 23.14 8.15 14.01
C MET A 981 22.31 9.30 14.63
N ASP A 982 22.82 9.97 15.67
CA ASP A 982 22.22 11.21 16.24
C ASP A 982 22.47 12.45 15.35
N LYS A 983 23.23 12.30 14.27
CA LYS A 983 23.46 13.34 13.24
C LYS A 983 22.16 13.80 12.54
N PHE A 984 21.11 12.97 12.57
CA PHE A 984 19.86 13.21 11.82
C PHE A 984 18.63 13.40 12.70
N ASP A 985 17.75 14.32 12.33
CA ASP A 985 16.49 14.61 13.03
C ASP A 985 15.38 13.57 12.76
N SER A 986 14.16 13.81 13.26
CA SER A 986 13.00 12.92 13.13
C SER A 986 12.40 12.81 11.71
N ILE A 987 12.86 13.63 10.74
CA ILE A 987 12.43 13.58 9.32
C ILE A 987 13.60 13.32 8.34
N GLY A 988 14.83 13.18 8.85
CA GLY A 988 16.05 12.99 8.07
C GLY A 988 16.81 14.26 7.70
N GLY A 989 16.43 15.42 8.26
CA GLY A 989 17.26 16.62 8.30
C GLY A 989 18.46 16.44 9.23
N TYR A 990 19.28 17.48 9.42
CA TYR A 990 20.43 17.43 10.35
C TYR A 990 20.07 18.01 11.72
N ASN A 991 20.56 17.38 12.80
CA ASN A 991 20.32 17.87 14.16
C ASN A 991 21.25 19.06 14.50
N ASN A 992 20.67 20.21 14.84
CA ASN A 992 21.41 21.41 15.26
C ASN A 992 22.20 21.23 16.59
N HIS A 993 21.97 20.13 17.32
CA HIS A 993 22.69 19.78 18.56
C HIS A 993 23.73 18.66 18.36
N TYR A 994 23.91 18.16 17.14
CA TYR A 994 24.88 17.09 16.88
C TYR A 994 26.30 17.64 16.94
N ASN A 995 27.11 17.07 17.83
CA ASN A 995 28.55 17.26 17.87
C ASN A 995 29.23 16.00 17.30
N PRO A 996 30.16 16.10 16.34
CA PRO A 996 30.95 14.95 15.90
C PRO A 996 31.79 14.41 17.06
N GLU A 997 31.53 13.16 17.45
CA GLU A 997 32.27 12.45 18.49
C GLU A 997 32.95 11.22 17.90
N VAL A 998 34.22 11.00 18.28
CA VAL A 998 34.93 9.77 17.95
C VAL A 998 34.40 8.63 18.82
N VAL A 999 34.06 7.52 18.18
CA VAL A 999 33.71 6.24 18.82
C VAL A 999 34.63 5.13 18.30
N LYS A 1000 34.87 4.10 19.10
CA LYS A 1000 35.64 2.91 18.70
C LYS A 1000 34.67 1.78 18.36
N VAL A 1001 34.82 1.11 17.22
CA VAL A 1001 33.98 -0.04 16.83
C VAL A 1001 34.89 -1.19 16.40
N ASN A 1002 34.81 -2.32 17.09
CA ASN A 1002 35.82 -3.40 17.04
C ASN A 1002 37.28 -2.92 17.24
N GLY A 1003 37.45 -1.77 17.90
CA GLY A 1003 38.76 -1.11 18.13
C GLY A 1003 39.13 -0.03 17.11
N GLU A 1004 38.41 0.12 15.99
CA GLU A 1004 38.67 1.15 14.98
C GLU A 1004 37.96 2.47 15.32
N ASN A 1005 38.66 3.61 15.16
CA ASN A 1005 38.09 4.94 15.41
C ASN A 1005 37.19 5.40 14.25
N ILE A 1006 35.87 5.51 14.49
CA ILE A 1006 34.90 6.09 13.56
C ILE A 1006 34.53 7.50 14.05
N ASN A 1007 34.68 8.49 13.16
CA ASN A 1007 34.54 9.91 13.51
C ASN A 1007 33.19 10.53 13.12
N ASP A 1008 32.50 9.98 12.11
CA ASP A 1008 31.24 10.51 11.60
C ASP A 1008 30.47 9.46 10.75
N ILE A 1009 29.32 9.85 10.20
CA ILE A 1009 28.50 9.02 9.30
C ILE A 1009 29.23 8.53 8.05
N GLU A 1010 30.16 9.30 7.48
CA GLU A 1010 30.91 8.87 6.29
C GLU A 1010 31.95 7.81 6.64
N GLY A 1011 32.58 7.92 7.82
CA GLY A 1011 33.34 6.83 8.43
C GLY A 1011 32.48 5.58 8.64
N LEU A 1012 31.27 5.73 9.21
CA LEU A 1012 30.37 4.60 9.46
C LEU A 1012 29.91 3.90 8.17
N LYS A 1013 29.59 4.67 7.12
CA LYS A 1013 29.22 4.12 5.80
C LYS A 1013 30.35 3.25 5.24
N LYS A 1014 31.60 3.74 5.29
CA LYS A 1014 32.78 3.00 4.80
C LYS A 1014 33.02 1.73 5.62
N TYR A 1015 33.06 1.87 6.95
CA TYR A 1015 33.25 0.76 7.88
C TYR A 1015 32.22 -0.35 7.65
N LEU A 1016 30.91 -0.04 7.64
CA LEU A 1016 29.86 -1.02 7.37
C LEU A 1016 29.96 -1.60 5.95
N GLY A 1017 30.54 -0.87 4.99
CA GLY A 1017 30.80 -1.32 3.63
C GLY A 1017 31.87 -2.40 3.51
N GLU A 1018 32.67 -2.64 4.56
CA GLU A 1018 33.63 -3.77 4.65
C GLU A 1018 33.00 -5.05 5.19
N TYR A 1019 31.80 -4.97 5.81
CA TYR A 1019 31.04 -6.12 6.32
C TYR A 1019 30.01 -6.61 5.28
N ASP A 1020 30.45 -6.76 4.03
CA ASP A 1020 29.56 -7.09 2.91
C ASP A 1020 28.97 -8.50 3.01
N GLN A 1021 29.70 -9.50 3.52
CA GLN A 1021 29.18 -10.85 3.76
C GLN A 1021 28.06 -10.91 4.83
N PRO A 1022 28.22 -10.34 6.06
CA PRO A 1022 27.10 -10.21 7.01
C PRO A 1022 25.91 -9.45 6.42
N MET A 1023 26.14 -8.42 5.61
CA MET A 1023 25.09 -7.63 4.98
C MET A 1023 24.35 -8.40 3.88
N ALA A 1024 25.08 -9.16 3.06
CA ALA A 1024 24.51 -10.12 2.13
C ALA A 1024 23.67 -11.17 2.87
N ARG A 1025 24.13 -11.66 4.02
CA ARG A 1025 23.41 -12.63 4.85
C ARG A 1025 22.11 -12.04 5.39
N ALA A 1026 22.19 -10.87 6.04
CA ALA A 1026 21.03 -10.14 6.56
C ALA A 1026 19.99 -9.89 5.46
N PHE A 1027 20.40 -9.27 4.36
CA PHE A 1027 19.52 -8.93 3.24
C PHE A 1027 18.89 -10.17 2.59
N THR A 1028 19.68 -11.22 2.37
CA THR A 1028 19.19 -12.50 1.82
C THR A 1028 18.18 -13.18 2.76
N ARG A 1029 18.40 -13.15 4.08
CA ARG A 1029 17.42 -13.66 5.05
C ARG A 1029 16.11 -12.89 4.97
N LYS A 1030 16.16 -11.55 5.00
CA LYS A 1030 14.97 -10.69 4.95
C LYS A 1030 14.21 -10.88 3.62
N LEU A 1031 14.90 -11.11 2.50
CA LEU A 1031 14.29 -11.51 1.21
C LEU A 1031 13.61 -12.89 1.26
N ILE A 1032 14.28 -13.93 1.77
CA ILE A 1032 13.71 -15.28 1.91
C ILE A 1032 12.47 -15.22 2.82
N SER A 1033 12.55 -14.55 3.97
CA SER A 1033 11.42 -14.39 4.89
C SER A 1033 10.21 -13.72 4.22
N PHE A 1034 10.47 -12.67 3.43
CA PHE A 1034 9.43 -11.96 2.68
C PHE A 1034 8.80 -12.79 1.56
N MET A 1035 9.61 -13.51 0.78
CA MET A 1035 9.16 -14.35 -0.34
C MET A 1035 8.43 -15.62 0.12
N MET A 1036 8.91 -16.25 1.19
CA MET A 1036 8.42 -17.55 1.68
C MET A 1036 7.32 -17.45 2.75
N GLY A 1037 7.05 -16.25 3.30
CA GLY A 1037 5.95 -16.03 4.25
C GLY A 1037 6.08 -16.80 5.56
N ARG A 1038 7.32 -17.00 6.01
CA ARG A 1038 7.74 -17.54 7.30
C ARG A 1038 9.11 -16.96 7.63
N GLU A 1039 9.66 -17.17 8.81
CA GLU A 1039 11.05 -16.77 9.07
C GLU A 1039 12.07 -17.78 8.49
N VAL A 1040 13.32 -17.33 8.37
CA VAL A 1040 14.47 -18.18 7.99
C VAL A 1040 14.92 -19.04 9.17
N GLY A 1041 14.20 -20.13 9.37
CA GLY A 1041 14.50 -21.15 10.37
C GLY A 1041 15.78 -21.94 10.05
N VAL A 1042 16.24 -22.71 11.02
CA VAL A 1042 17.54 -23.42 10.97
C VAL A 1042 17.66 -24.37 9.77
N LYS A 1043 16.56 -24.86 9.19
CA LYS A 1043 16.58 -25.69 7.96
C LYS A 1043 17.15 -24.95 6.73
N ASP A 1044 17.00 -23.63 6.67
CA ASP A 1044 17.37 -22.80 5.53
C ASP A 1044 18.84 -22.37 5.52
N GLU A 1045 19.53 -22.47 6.66
CA GLU A 1045 20.93 -22.02 6.84
C GLU A 1045 21.88 -22.60 5.78
N ALA A 1046 21.73 -23.89 5.42
CA ALA A 1046 22.58 -24.52 4.40
C ALA A 1046 22.28 -24.03 2.97
N VAL A 1047 21.08 -23.51 2.72
CA VAL A 1047 20.71 -22.87 1.44
C VAL A 1047 21.24 -21.44 1.42
N LEU A 1048 21.13 -20.71 2.54
CA LEU A 1048 21.67 -19.37 2.72
C LEU A 1048 23.19 -19.33 2.51
N ASP A 1049 23.94 -20.23 3.16
CA ASP A 1049 25.39 -20.34 3.00
C ASP A 1049 25.78 -20.68 1.53
N ALA A 1050 24.96 -21.48 0.83
CA ALA A 1050 25.15 -21.80 -0.58
C ALA A 1050 24.82 -20.63 -1.53
N ILE A 1051 23.84 -19.79 -1.20
CA ILE A 1051 23.52 -18.54 -1.94
C ILE A 1051 24.68 -17.55 -1.81
N LEU A 1052 25.19 -17.35 -0.60
CA LEU A 1052 26.32 -16.45 -0.33
C LEU A 1052 27.57 -16.90 -1.08
N LYS A 1053 27.97 -18.17 -0.93
CA LYS A 1053 29.12 -18.73 -1.66
C LYS A 1053 28.97 -18.67 -3.20
N ALA A 1054 27.74 -18.68 -3.71
CA ALA A 1054 27.46 -18.56 -5.14
C ALA A 1054 27.38 -17.11 -5.66
N THR A 1055 27.64 -16.10 -4.82
CA THR A 1055 27.61 -14.66 -5.16
C THR A 1055 28.77 -13.84 -4.57
N GLU A 1056 29.57 -14.46 -3.70
CA GLU A 1056 30.82 -13.95 -3.10
C GLU A 1056 31.78 -13.34 -4.13
N ALA A 1057 32.06 -14.05 -5.23
CA ALA A 1057 33.00 -13.61 -6.27
C ALA A 1057 32.57 -12.33 -7.02
N ASP A 1058 31.29 -11.97 -6.99
CA ASP A 1058 30.73 -10.81 -7.69
C ASP A 1058 30.48 -9.60 -6.76
N GLY A 1059 30.76 -9.74 -5.46
CA GLY A 1059 30.46 -8.73 -4.43
C GLY A 1059 29.01 -8.77 -3.94
N TYR A 1060 28.43 -9.97 -3.82
CA TYR A 1060 27.08 -10.23 -3.30
C TYR A 1060 26.00 -9.36 -3.96
N ARG A 1061 25.91 -9.39 -5.29
CA ARG A 1061 25.03 -8.48 -6.03
C ARG A 1061 23.54 -8.79 -5.80
N VAL A 1062 22.75 -7.74 -5.64
CA VAL A 1062 21.36 -7.81 -5.19
C VAL A 1062 20.43 -8.56 -6.16
N GLY A 1063 20.66 -8.48 -7.47
CA GLY A 1063 19.92 -9.24 -8.49
C GLY A 1063 20.35 -10.72 -8.55
N ASP A 1064 21.62 -11.02 -8.31
CA ASP A 1064 22.13 -12.39 -8.26
C ASP A 1064 21.68 -13.11 -6.98
N LEU A 1065 21.73 -12.44 -5.81
CA LEU A 1065 21.15 -12.94 -4.55
C LEU A 1065 19.67 -13.32 -4.74
N TYR A 1066 18.87 -12.43 -5.34
CA TYR A 1066 17.48 -12.71 -5.69
C TYR A 1066 17.33 -13.92 -6.63
N SER A 1067 18.17 -14.00 -7.66
CA SER A 1067 18.13 -15.10 -8.65
C SER A 1067 18.51 -16.45 -8.06
N GLN A 1068 19.45 -16.48 -7.11
CA GLN A 1068 19.78 -17.70 -6.35
C GLN A 1068 18.63 -18.09 -5.40
N ILE A 1069 17.94 -17.14 -4.75
CA ILE A 1069 16.73 -17.44 -3.94
C ILE A 1069 15.65 -18.11 -4.82
N VAL A 1070 15.35 -17.54 -5.99
CA VAL A 1070 14.38 -18.12 -6.95
C VAL A 1070 14.79 -19.55 -7.34
N LYS A 1071 16.07 -19.77 -7.64
CA LYS A 1071 16.65 -21.08 -7.98
C LYS A 1071 16.50 -22.11 -6.86
N TYR A 1072 16.80 -21.77 -5.61
CA TYR A 1072 16.80 -22.74 -4.51
C TYR A 1072 15.40 -23.06 -3.96
N TYR A 1073 14.48 -22.08 -3.95
CA TYR A 1073 13.16 -22.27 -3.31
C TYR A 1073 12.01 -22.56 -4.30
N LEU A 1074 12.06 -22.02 -5.53
CA LEU A 1074 10.86 -21.86 -6.37
C LEU A 1074 10.97 -22.43 -7.80
N PHE A 1075 12.14 -22.89 -8.21
CA PHE A 1075 12.36 -23.63 -9.46
C PHE A 1075 11.98 -25.12 -9.35
#